data_AF-A0A8H6T1I7-F1
#
_entry.id   AF-A0A8H6T1I7-F1
#
_cell.length_a   1.000
_cell.length_b   1.000
_cell.length_c   1.000
_cell.angle_alpha   90.00
_cell.angle_beta   90.00
_cell.angle_gamma   90.00
#
_symmetry.space_group_name_H-M   'P 1'
#
loop_
_entity.id
_entity.type
_entity.pdbx_description
1 polymer ?
#
loop_
_entity_poly.entity_id
_entity_poly.type
_entity_poly.pdbx_seq_one_letter_code
_entity_poly.pdbx_strand_id
1 'polypeptide(L)'
;MSMDVDTRRMNGDLLPEKVLEQILKANLCIDVDLFNDVSDDAFAKFEESSAAYVAVCRSWSRVAIPWLYETAIVRSTSQARVLANTLEKNPELGCYMKKLRVEGGYGQYMLTILKRTPNISHLSLSMDIWDPDTTEGLCSGLSLINPSCLALRDTGVCKGNEVVKKLVGALDVALVEWKNLTVFVSPYIDNAGCAGDVIASMSVFRRLQTVVVRNKRGAQWAYSNFIPCPLKSVRVMAPPTGKEDMGNDRLQALLTYDMAPDAPVIETIIPRKSRRFVPMAGQTEQLQDYIWSRILYFALEVEERRDGLYRNNYQKTGPSAYGYRQRVDPLLVSTRFLRLGIPHFYDTLLVPSRDDILEQYFPSYLYVEHLTARQIGTVSRFSMPQIAIPDTMISSLARSSGRTLVDLGLNLGHHNTINALELEQLPQLRVLRLRGHVRAGPVGEFRPHMLPRLEKLCVNGATNSFAQAVARMSLPCLSSLTFVFPATSPIKPGISGAEAAQSLLADVLKIHGDKLTQLTVNSFDIVSGATIDDCPKLEKIYLLLGPGMRPPRLGLLAPPRKNHLQLINIVLLPDLPPDYPLPVWFGSADSSSRRRPRALISPCPAAEWSDFLTQLDAATRTLLALQQVTFAWLAWPTTERDIAAEPWLPEHKILEALKVKLVDKNGKCWRARLI
;
A
#
# COMPACT_ATOMS: atom_id res chain seq x y z
N MET A 1 -65.22 -32.49 -3.95
CA MET A 1 -63.76 -32.70 -4.09
C MET A 1 -63.07 -31.44 -3.63
N SER A 2 -62.73 -31.39 -2.34
CA SER A 2 -61.97 -30.30 -1.71
C SER A 2 -60.50 -30.67 -1.83
N MET A 3 -59.74 -29.92 -2.61
CA MET A 3 -58.29 -30.05 -2.65
C MET A 3 -57.71 -29.27 -1.48
N ASP A 4 -57.40 -30.00 -0.41
CA ASP A 4 -56.51 -29.57 0.65
C ASP A 4 -55.12 -29.30 0.05
N VAL A 5 -54.83 -28.03 -0.23
CA VAL A 5 -53.48 -27.57 -0.55
C VAL A 5 -52.73 -27.51 0.77
N ASP A 6 -52.20 -28.68 1.14
CA ASP A 6 -51.26 -28.89 2.24
C ASP A 6 -50.00 -28.04 1.95
N THR A 7 -50.05 -26.78 2.37
CA THR A 7 -48.91 -25.87 2.45
C THR A 7 -48.03 -26.35 3.60
N ARG A 8 -47.43 -27.54 3.41
CA ARG A 8 -46.16 -27.88 4.04
C ARG A 8 -45.15 -26.87 3.54
N ARG A 9 -45.12 -25.71 4.20
CA ARG A 9 -43.92 -24.89 4.31
C ARG A 9 -42.81 -25.88 4.61
N MET A 10 -41.96 -26.12 3.62
CA MET A 10 -40.64 -26.66 3.89
C MET A 10 -40.06 -25.71 4.92
N ASN A 11 -40.05 -26.13 6.19
CA ASN A 11 -39.14 -25.62 7.19
C ASN A 11 -37.74 -25.97 6.67
N GLY A 12 -37.31 -25.28 5.62
CA GLY A 12 -35.94 -25.33 5.16
C GLY A 12 -35.13 -24.90 6.36
N ASP A 13 -34.35 -25.84 6.87
CA ASP A 13 -33.59 -25.76 8.12
C ASP A 13 -32.85 -24.42 8.20
N LEU A 14 -33.50 -23.43 8.81
CA LEU A 14 -32.88 -22.16 9.14
C LEU A 14 -31.78 -22.50 10.14
N LEU A 15 -30.55 -22.07 9.83
CA LEU A 15 -29.43 -22.14 10.78
C LEU A 15 -29.93 -21.60 12.13
N PRO A 16 -29.78 -22.35 13.23
CA PRO A 16 -30.18 -21.88 14.55
C PRO A 16 -29.57 -20.51 14.81
N GLU A 17 -30.35 -19.57 15.35
CA GLU A 17 -29.90 -18.17 15.54
C GLU A 17 -28.57 -18.08 16.31
N LYS A 18 -28.31 -19.02 17.23
CA LYS A 18 -27.03 -19.14 17.96
C LYS A 18 -25.83 -19.41 17.05
N VAL A 19 -25.99 -20.24 16.02
CA VAL A 19 -24.91 -20.53 15.05
C VAL A 19 -24.67 -19.30 14.19
N LEU A 20 -25.76 -18.66 13.74
CA LEU A 20 -25.72 -17.43 12.98
C LEU A 20 -25.06 -16.29 13.78
N GLU A 21 -25.38 -16.17 15.06
CA GLU A 21 -24.76 -15.22 15.99
C GLU A 21 -23.25 -15.46 16.11
N GLN A 22 -22.79 -16.70 16.22
CA GLN A 22 -21.36 -17.02 16.28
C GLN A 22 -20.63 -16.64 14.98
N ILE A 23 -21.23 -16.95 13.82
CA ILE A 23 -20.68 -16.59 12.52
C ILE A 23 -20.58 -15.06 12.40
N LEU A 24 -21.68 -14.36 12.67
CA LEU A 24 -21.75 -12.91 12.56
C LEU A 24 -20.82 -12.22 13.55
N LYS A 25 -20.74 -12.69 14.79
CA LYS A 25 -19.82 -12.16 15.79
C LYS A 25 -18.38 -12.26 15.33
N ALA A 26 -17.96 -13.38 14.74
CA ALA A 26 -16.59 -13.55 14.24
C ALA A 26 -16.24 -12.59 13.09
N ASN A 27 -17.22 -12.17 12.29
CA ASN A 27 -17.00 -11.32 11.12
C ASN A 27 -17.28 -9.82 11.37
N LEU A 28 -18.17 -9.50 12.31
CA LEU A 28 -18.60 -8.13 12.60
C LEU A 28 -17.98 -7.55 13.87
N CYS A 29 -17.59 -8.40 14.83
CA CYS A 29 -17.00 -7.91 16.07
C CYS A 29 -15.54 -7.51 15.85
N ILE A 30 -15.23 -6.24 16.07
CA ILE A 30 -13.87 -5.73 16.02
C ILE A 30 -13.23 -5.96 17.40
N ASP A 31 -12.11 -6.67 17.43
CA ASP A 31 -11.34 -6.90 18.65
C ASP A 31 -10.91 -5.55 19.30
N VAL A 32 -10.81 -5.51 20.63
CA VAL A 32 -10.45 -4.27 21.35
C VAL A 32 -9.05 -3.78 20.98
N ASP A 33 -8.11 -4.68 20.72
CA ASP A 33 -6.74 -4.31 20.36
C ASP A 33 -6.69 -3.77 18.94
N LEU A 34 -7.44 -4.39 18.02
CA LEU A 34 -7.60 -3.86 16.66
C LEU A 34 -8.33 -2.50 16.67
N PHE A 35 -9.36 -2.35 17.50
CA PHE A 35 -10.08 -1.09 17.71
C PHE A 35 -9.15 0.04 18.17
N ASN A 36 -8.20 -0.27 19.06
CA ASN A 36 -7.22 0.66 19.58
C ASN A 36 -5.95 0.77 18.71
N ASP A 37 -5.83 0.00 17.63
CA ASP A 37 -4.66 0.05 16.76
C ASP A 37 -4.55 1.44 16.10
N VAL A 38 -3.39 2.06 16.31
CA VAL A 38 -3.05 3.37 15.77
C VAL A 38 -2.53 3.33 14.34
N SER A 39 -2.41 2.15 13.74
CA SER A 39 -2.13 2.04 12.32
C SER A 39 -3.29 2.63 11.51
N ASP A 40 -2.97 3.52 10.56
CA ASP A 40 -3.98 4.10 9.66
C ASP A 40 -4.69 3.00 8.84
N ASP A 41 -4.04 1.86 8.69
CA ASP A 41 -4.45 0.73 7.86
C ASP A 41 -5.33 -0.30 8.61
N ALA A 42 -5.48 -0.24 9.94
CA ALA A 42 -6.18 -1.26 10.73
C ALA A 42 -7.59 -1.59 10.19
N PHE A 43 -8.30 -0.56 9.73
CA PHE A 43 -9.67 -0.65 9.20
C PHE A 43 -9.76 -0.52 7.68
N ALA A 44 -8.64 -0.28 6.99
CA ALA A 44 -8.63 -0.24 5.53
C ALA A 44 -8.65 -1.64 4.90
N LYS A 45 -8.42 -2.69 5.70
CA LYS A 45 -8.29 -4.08 5.24
C LYS A 45 -9.60 -4.85 5.11
N PHE A 46 -10.73 -4.28 5.53
CA PHE A 46 -12.02 -4.94 5.35
C PHE A 46 -12.41 -4.86 3.87
N GLU A 47 -12.22 -5.96 3.14
CA GLU A 47 -12.54 -6.05 1.71
C GLU A 47 -14.06 -5.98 1.47
N GLU A 48 -14.83 -6.49 2.41
CA GLU A 48 -16.28 -6.59 2.31
C GLU A 48 -16.98 -5.54 3.18
N SER A 49 -18.05 -4.95 2.61
CA SER A 49 -18.94 -4.10 3.37
C SER A 49 -19.68 -4.94 4.42
N SER A 50 -19.56 -4.58 5.69
CA SER A 50 -20.29 -5.22 6.79
C SER A 50 -21.81 -5.16 6.63
N ALA A 51 -22.32 -4.25 5.78
CA ALA A 51 -23.74 -4.19 5.41
C ALA A 51 -24.20 -5.38 4.56
N ALA A 52 -23.29 -6.08 3.87
CA ALA A 52 -23.62 -7.25 3.05
C ALA A 52 -24.27 -8.37 3.89
N TYR A 53 -23.82 -8.55 5.13
CA TYR A 53 -24.37 -9.55 6.04
C TYR A 53 -25.84 -9.26 6.41
N VAL A 54 -26.21 -7.98 6.53
CA VAL A 54 -27.58 -7.57 6.85
C VAL A 54 -28.53 -7.78 5.65
N ALA A 55 -27.99 -7.77 4.43
CA ALA A 55 -28.78 -7.91 3.20
C ALA A 55 -29.12 -9.37 2.83
N VAL A 56 -28.54 -10.37 3.51
CA VAL A 56 -28.71 -11.80 3.16
C VAL A 56 -30.17 -12.25 3.32
N CYS A 57 -30.74 -12.11 4.52
CA CYS A 57 -32.14 -12.40 4.80
C CYS A 57 -32.59 -11.74 6.11
N ARG A 58 -33.89 -11.79 6.43
CA ARG A 58 -34.44 -11.19 7.66
C ARG A 58 -33.83 -11.73 8.95
N SER A 59 -33.49 -13.02 9.00
CA SER A 59 -32.86 -13.63 10.18
C SER A 59 -31.43 -13.11 10.37
N TRP A 60 -30.64 -13.09 9.29
CA TRP A 60 -29.29 -12.50 9.28
C TRP A 60 -29.33 -11.03 9.67
N SER A 61 -30.24 -10.24 9.10
CA SER A 61 -30.43 -8.84 9.47
C SER A 61 -30.66 -8.66 10.97
N ARG A 62 -31.64 -9.36 11.54
CA ARG A 62 -31.99 -9.26 12.96
C ARG A 62 -30.83 -9.65 13.88
N VAL A 63 -30.09 -10.72 13.57
CA VAL A 63 -28.95 -11.18 14.39
C VAL A 63 -27.71 -10.32 14.18
N ALA A 64 -27.50 -9.77 12.97
CA ALA A 64 -26.33 -8.97 12.62
C ALA A 64 -26.39 -7.54 13.15
N ILE A 65 -27.57 -6.92 13.22
CA ILE A 65 -27.72 -5.50 13.60
C ILE A 65 -27.01 -5.17 14.93
N PRO A 66 -27.19 -5.93 16.04
CA PRO A 66 -26.48 -5.64 17.29
C PRO A 66 -24.95 -5.64 17.13
N TRP A 67 -24.40 -6.59 16.37
CA TRP A 67 -22.95 -6.69 16.13
C TRP A 67 -22.44 -5.63 15.17
N LEU A 68 -23.23 -5.28 14.15
CA LEU A 68 -22.89 -4.24 13.18
C LEU A 68 -22.79 -2.86 13.85
N TYR A 69 -23.69 -2.57 14.78
CA TYR A 69 -23.68 -1.30 15.51
C TYR A 69 -22.83 -1.34 16.78
N GLU A 70 -22.28 -2.48 17.20
CA GLU A 70 -21.49 -2.56 18.43
C GLU A 70 -20.27 -1.60 18.41
N THR A 71 -19.64 -1.45 17.23
CA THR A 71 -18.46 -0.61 17.02
C THR A 71 -18.70 0.41 15.91
N ALA A 72 -18.50 1.69 16.21
CA ALA A 72 -18.51 2.76 15.21
C ALA A 72 -17.17 3.47 15.14
N ILE A 73 -16.70 3.71 13.91
CA ILE A 73 -15.48 4.45 13.61
C ILE A 73 -15.86 5.63 12.71
N VAL A 74 -15.71 6.83 13.24
CA VAL A 74 -16.08 8.08 12.57
C VAL A 74 -14.81 8.81 12.18
N ARG A 75 -14.57 8.90 10.87
CA ARG A 75 -13.36 9.51 10.26
C ARG A 75 -13.67 10.71 9.38
N SER A 76 -14.94 11.04 9.20
CA SER A 76 -15.36 12.18 8.39
C SER A 76 -16.67 12.79 8.88
N THR A 77 -16.88 14.06 8.52
CA THR A 77 -18.13 14.79 8.76
C THR A 77 -19.34 14.12 8.11
N SER A 78 -19.17 13.49 6.94
CA SER A 78 -20.26 12.76 6.28
C SER A 78 -20.66 11.51 7.06
N GLN A 79 -19.68 10.74 7.57
CA GLN A 79 -19.96 9.60 8.44
C GLN A 79 -20.65 10.03 9.73
N ALA A 80 -20.15 11.09 10.39
CA ALA A 80 -20.75 11.63 11.60
C ALA A 80 -22.21 12.05 11.38
N ARG A 81 -22.47 12.79 10.30
CA ARG A 81 -23.83 13.21 9.92
C ARG A 81 -24.76 12.02 9.67
N VAL A 82 -24.31 11.04 8.89
CA VAL A 82 -25.12 9.85 8.58
C VAL A 82 -25.43 9.07 9.86
N LEU A 83 -24.43 8.86 10.72
CA LEU A 83 -24.62 8.16 11.99
C LEU A 83 -25.57 8.92 12.92
N ALA A 84 -25.39 10.23 13.09
CA ALA A 84 -26.27 11.08 13.88
C ALA A 84 -27.72 11.00 13.39
N ASN A 85 -27.95 11.17 12.09
CA ASN A 85 -29.29 11.08 11.49
C ASN A 85 -29.92 9.69 11.67
N THR A 86 -29.12 8.62 11.55
CA THR A 86 -29.59 7.25 11.75
C THR A 86 -30.00 7.01 13.21
N LEU A 87 -29.22 7.51 14.17
CA LEU A 87 -29.50 7.39 15.61
C LEU A 87 -30.65 8.29 16.07
N GLU A 88 -30.90 9.42 15.40
CA GLU A 88 -32.10 10.23 15.65
C GLU A 88 -33.38 9.54 15.20
N LYS A 89 -33.33 8.88 14.03
CA LYS A 89 -34.48 8.16 13.47
C LYS A 89 -34.74 6.82 14.17
N ASN A 90 -33.68 6.16 14.65
CA ASN A 90 -33.72 4.83 15.26
C ASN A 90 -32.89 4.82 16.56
N PRO A 91 -33.39 5.45 17.65
CA PRO A 91 -32.64 5.59 18.90
C PRO A 91 -32.21 4.26 19.53
N GLU A 92 -32.95 3.17 19.29
CA GLU A 92 -32.65 1.84 19.77
C GLU A 92 -31.31 1.28 19.25
N LEU A 93 -30.86 1.72 18.08
CA LEU A 93 -29.57 1.31 17.52
C LEU A 93 -28.40 1.82 18.38
N GLY A 94 -28.58 2.98 19.01
CA GLY A 94 -27.58 3.57 19.90
C GLY A 94 -27.35 2.76 21.18
N CYS A 95 -28.33 1.95 21.60
CA CYS A 95 -28.20 1.05 22.74
C CYS A 95 -27.23 -0.13 22.47
N TYR A 96 -27.03 -0.50 21.20
CA TYR A 96 -26.08 -1.56 20.82
C TYR A 96 -24.63 -1.05 20.77
N MET A 97 -24.43 0.26 20.60
CA MET A 97 -23.10 0.86 20.50
C MET A 97 -22.34 0.75 21.82
N LYS A 98 -21.19 0.06 21.79
CA LYS A 98 -20.28 -0.09 22.95
C LYS A 98 -18.91 0.53 22.72
N LYS A 99 -18.46 0.60 21.46
CA LYS A 99 -17.15 1.12 21.08
C LYS A 99 -17.31 2.26 20.08
N LEU A 100 -16.78 3.44 20.41
CA LEU A 100 -16.83 4.62 19.55
C LEU A 100 -15.42 5.18 19.35
N ARG A 101 -14.94 5.20 18.11
CA ARG A 101 -13.68 5.82 17.71
C ARG A 101 -13.96 7.06 16.86
N VAL A 102 -13.37 8.19 17.23
CA VAL A 102 -13.58 9.49 16.60
C VAL A 102 -12.22 10.04 16.15
N GLU A 103 -12.04 10.24 14.85
CA GLU A 103 -10.80 10.73 14.23
C GLU A 103 -10.96 12.16 13.67
N GLY A 104 -11.47 13.08 14.48
CA GLY A 104 -11.68 14.48 14.10
C GLY A 104 -12.69 15.20 15.00
N GLY A 105 -13.00 16.46 14.66
CA GLY A 105 -14.00 17.29 15.34
C GLY A 105 -15.23 17.53 14.47
N TYR A 106 -16.27 16.70 14.62
CA TYR A 106 -17.44 16.75 13.73
C TYR A 106 -18.61 17.60 14.28
N GLY A 107 -18.30 18.58 15.13
CA GLY A 107 -19.26 19.55 15.64
C GLY A 107 -20.50 18.92 16.27
N GLN A 108 -21.67 19.50 15.97
CA GLN A 108 -22.94 19.13 16.59
C GLN A 108 -23.37 17.69 16.37
N TYR A 109 -22.93 17.04 15.28
CA TYR A 109 -23.23 15.63 15.04
C TYR A 109 -22.70 14.73 16.16
N MET A 110 -21.57 15.09 16.78
CA MET A 110 -21.02 14.34 17.90
C MET A 110 -21.88 14.45 19.16
N LEU A 111 -22.53 15.60 19.40
CA LEU A 111 -23.46 15.73 20.52
C LEU A 111 -24.65 14.78 20.34
N THR A 112 -25.22 14.76 19.14
CA THR A 112 -26.32 13.84 18.81
C THR A 112 -25.91 12.39 19.00
N ILE A 113 -24.73 11.99 18.47
CA ILE A 113 -24.22 10.62 18.62
C ILE A 113 -24.06 10.26 20.10
N LEU A 114 -23.34 11.06 20.88
CA LEU A 114 -23.07 10.78 22.30
C LEU A 114 -24.36 10.75 23.14
N LYS A 115 -25.30 11.66 22.88
CA LYS A 115 -26.62 11.68 23.53
C LYS A 115 -27.45 10.41 23.26
N ARG A 116 -27.25 9.78 22.11
CA ARG A 116 -27.98 8.56 21.71
C ARG A 116 -27.23 7.26 22.00
N THR A 117 -26.01 7.32 22.54
CA THR A 117 -25.14 6.15 22.75
C THR A 117 -24.68 6.04 24.21
N PRO A 118 -25.62 5.92 25.17
CA PRO A 118 -25.28 5.94 26.60
C PRO A 118 -24.43 4.73 27.05
N ASN A 119 -24.40 3.65 26.26
CA ASN A 119 -23.72 2.39 26.58
C ASN A 119 -22.27 2.32 26.08
N ILE A 120 -21.67 3.45 25.66
CA ILE A 120 -20.27 3.49 25.26
C ILE A 120 -19.39 3.08 26.45
N SER A 121 -18.71 1.95 26.28
CA SER A 121 -17.73 1.42 27.23
C SER A 121 -16.29 1.72 26.78
N HIS A 122 -16.04 1.79 25.48
CA HIS A 122 -14.72 2.10 24.91
C HIS A 122 -14.82 3.34 24.04
N LEU A 123 -14.16 4.42 24.47
CA LEU A 123 -14.08 5.66 23.72
C LEU A 123 -12.65 5.86 23.22
N SER A 124 -12.46 6.02 21.91
CA SER A 124 -11.18 6.38 21.31
C SER A 124 -11.27 7.74 20.64
N LEU A 125 -10.42 8.68 21.05
CA LEU A 125 -10.38 10.04 20.50
C LEU A 125 -9.02 10.32 19.86
N SER A 126 -9.04 10.86 18.64
CA SER A 126 -7.87 11.48 18.02
C SER A 126 -7.80 12.96 18.38
N MET A 127 -6.63 13.39 18.86
CA MET A 127 -6.29 14.79 19.09
C MET A 127 -5.72 15.47 17.83
N ASP A 128 -5.59 14.72 16.73
CA ASP A 128 -5.16 15.22 15.43
C ASP A 128 -6.31 15.94 14.70
N ILE A 129 -6.87 16.96 15.35
CA ILE A 129 -8.02 17.73 14.86
C ILE A 129 -7.50 18.88 14.00
N TRP A 130 -8.04 18.99 12.79
CA TRP A 130 -7.66 19.99 11.80
C TRP A 130 -8.49 21.26 11.94
N ASP A 131 -7.98 22.39 11.48
CA ASP A 131 -8.63 23.70 11.63
C ASP A 131 -10.09 23.84 11.13
N PRO A 132 -10.59 23.13 10.10
CA PRO A 132 -12.01 23.23 9.74
C PRO A 132 -12.95 22.46 10.67
N ASP A 133 -12.42 21.59 11.52
CA ASP A 133 -13.20 20.75 12.43
C ASP A 133 -13.53 21.52 13.72
N THR A 134 -14.71 21.28 14.28
CA THR A 134 -15.15 21.88 15.55
C THR A 134 -15.38 20.81 16.62
N THR A 135 -14.95 21.08 17.85
CA THR A 135 -15.07 20.16 18.99
C THR A 135 -16.30 20.42 19.86
N GLU A 136 -17.12 21.42 19.56
CA GLU A 136 -18.21 21.88 20.44
C GLU A 136 -19.18 20.76 20.84
N GLY A 137 -19.56 19.91 19.87
CA GLY A 137 -20.46 18.79 20.16
C GLY A 137 -19.79 17.63 20.89
N LEU A 138 -18.47 17.44 20.74
CA LEU A 138 -17.71 16.53 21.60
C LEU A 138 -17.68 17.08 23.03
N CYS A 139 -17.24 18.33 23.20
CA CYS A 139 -17.15 18.97 24.52
C CYS A 139 -18.46 18.92 25.29
N SER A 140 -19.58 19.16 24.61
CA SER A 140 -20.92 19.14 25.22
C SER A 140 -21.46 17.73 25.48
N GLY A 141 -20.99 16.73 24.72
CA GLY A 141 -21.52 15.37 24.78
C GLY A 141 -20.74 14.41 25.69
N LEU A 142 -19.49 14.72 26.03
CA LEU A 142 -18.63 13.82 26.82
C LEU A 142 -19.18 13.50 28.22
N SER A 143 -19.89 14.44 28.85
CA SER A 143 -20.57 14.21 30.14
C SER A 143 -21.81 13.31 30.04
N LEU A 144 -22.31 13.03 28.83
CA LEU A 144 -23.50 12.19 28.63
C LEU A 144 -23.18 10.69 28.62
N ILE A 145 -21.90 10.32 28.67
CA ILE A 145 -21.43 8.93 28.65
C ILE A 145 -20.53 8.65 29.87
N ASN A 146 -20.28 7.37 30.15
CA ASN A 146 -19.43 6.94 31.28
C ASN A 146 -18.60 5.70 30.88
N PRO A 147 -17.60 5.89 29.99
CA PRO A 147 -16.79 4.80 29.44
C PRO A 147 -15.93 4.14 30.52
N SER A 148 -15.65 2.85 30.32
CA SER A 148 -14.69 2.10 31.15
C SER A 148 -13.27 2.13 30.59
N CYS A 149 -13.13 2.41 29.30
CA CYS A 149 -11.87 2.51 28.58
C CYS A 149 -11.81 3.81 27.77
N LEU A 150 -10.75 4.59 27.96
CA LEU A 150 -10.43 5.77 27.15
C LEU A 150 -9.12 5.54 26.40
N ALA A 151 -9.16 5.65 25.08
CA ALA A 151 -7.98 5.68 24.22
C ALA A 151 -7.76 7.08 23.66
N LEU A 152 -6.57 7.64 23.87
CA LEU A 152 -6.18 8.95 23.32
C LEU A 152 -5.04 8.79 22.33
N ARG A 153 -5.29 9.24 21.10
CA ARG A 153 -4.30 9.31 20.03
C ARG A 153 -3.86 10.76 19.86
N ASP A 154 -2.63 11.06 20.25
CA ASP A 154 -1.99 12.35 20.05
C ASP A 154 -0.69 12.14 19.28
N THR A 155 -0.63 12.57 18.02
CA THR A 155 0.62 12.47 17.24
C THR A 155 1.59 13.63 17.49
N GLY A 156 1.21 14.57 18.36
CA GLY A 156 1.98 15.77 18.69
C GLY A 156 1.92 16.87 17.62
N VAL A 157 1.14 16.68 16.55
CA VAL A 157 1.04 17.64 15.44
C VAL A 157 0.26 18.90 15.86
N CYS A 158 -0.71 18.78 16.76
CA CYS A 158 -1.63 19.87 17.10
C CYS A 158 -1.23 20.70 18.33
N LYS A 159 0.07 20.79 18.67
CA LYS A 159 0.54 21.63 19.78
C LYS A 159 0.13 23.09 19.55
N GLY A 160 -0.74 23.61 20.43
CA GLY A 160 -1.22 24.99 20.38
C GLY A 160 -2.58 25.18 19.68
N ASN A 161 -3.22 24.13 19.16
CA ASN A 161 -4.56 24.25 18.60
C ASN A 161 -5.59 24.55 19.71
N GLU A 162 -6.21 25.74 19.67
CA GLU A 162 -7.23 26.16 20.63
C GLU A 162 -8.46 25.24 20.69
N VAL A 163 -8.82 24.62 19.55
CA VAL A 163 -9.92 23.66 19.46
C VAL A 163 -9.59 22.38 20.26
N VAL A 164 -8.34 21.93 20.21
CA VAL A 164 -7.85 20.79 20.99
C VAL A 164 -7.76 21.14 22.47
N LYS A 165 -7.29 22.35 22.82
CA LYS A 165 -7.26 22.82 24.23
C LYS A 165 -8.67 22.85 24.85
N LYS A 166 -9.67 23.32 24.10
CA LYS A 166 -11.08 23.27 24.55
C LYS A 166 -11.56 21.84 24.78
N LEU A 167 -11.19 20.91 23.90
CA LEU A 167 -11.53 19.49 24.07
C LEU A 167 -10.85 18.88 25.29
N VAL A 168 -9.57 19.20 25.53
CA VAL A 168 -8.83 18.78 26.73
C VAL A 168 -9.53 19.29 28.00
N GLY A 169 -9.90 20.57 28.06
CA GLY A 169 -10.64 21.11 29.20
C GLY A 169 -12.01 20.45 29.41
N ALA A 170 -12.72 20.10 28.33
CA ALA A 170 -13.98 19.36 28.43
C ALA A 170 -13.79 17.92 28.90
N LEU A 171 -12.69 17.26 28.48
CA LEU A 171 -12.31 15.95 28.98
C LEU A 171 -11.98 15.99 30.47
N ASP A 172 -11.27 17.02 30.94
CA ASP A 172 -10.96 17.18 32.37
C ASP A 172 -12.23 17.22 33.23
N VAL A 173 -13.26 17.95 32.77
CA VAL A 173 -14.56 18.00 33.43
C VAL A 173 -15.26 16.63 33.38
N ALA A 174 -15.31 15.99 32.21
CA ALA A 174 -15.98 14.70 32.04
C ALA A 174 -15.31 13.57 32.85
N LEU A 175 -13.99 13.58 32.98
CA LEU A 175 -13.22 12.61 33.75
C LEU A 175 -13.62 12.55 35.24
N VAL A 176 -14.06 13.68 35.81
CA VAL A 176 -14.60 13.72 37.18
C VAL A 176 -15.86 12.85 37.29
N GLU A 177 -16.72 12.93 36.27
CA GLU A 177 -18.02 12.26 36.21
C GLU A 177 -17.91 10.78 35.80
N TRP A 178 -16.86 10.40 35.07
CA TRP A 178 -16.65 9.03 34.59
C TRP A 178 -16.23 8.08 35.72
N LYS A 179 -17.21 7.48 36.38
CA LYS A 179 -17.03 6.54 37.49
C LYS A 179 -16.49 5.17 37.05
N ASN A 180 -16.68 4.80 35.78
CA ASN A 180 -16.32 3.47 35.28
C ASN A 180 -14.92 3.39 34.68
N LEU A 181 -14.24 4.53 34.48
CA LEU A 181 -12.96 4.59 33.78
C LEU A 181 -11.87 3.87 34.56
N THR A 182 -11.44 2.73 34.02
CA THR A 182 -10.45 1.83 34.62
C THR A 182 -9.28 1.51 33.68
N VAL A 183 -9.48 1.68 32.38
CA VAL A 183 -8.47 1.44 31.34
C VAL A 183 -8.14 2.72 30.60
N PHE A 184 -6.84 3.02 30.47
CA PHE A 184 -6.35 4.13 29.67
C PHE A 184 -5.38 3.63 28.59
N VAL A 185 -5.59 4.03 27.35
CA VAL A 185 -4.74 3.64 26.21
C VAL A 185 -4.11 4.90 25.63
N SER A 186 -2.78 5.00 25.69
CA SER A 186 -2.04 6.09 25.06
C SER A 186 -0.76 5.57 24.41
N PRO A 187 -0.81 5.24 23.11
CA PRO A 187 0.34 4.71 22.37
C PRO A 187 1.51 5.70 22.27
N TYR A 188 1.27 7.00 22.42
CA TYR A 188 2.26 8.08 22.28
C TYR A 188 2.47 8.86 23.58
N ILE A 189 2.24 8.20 24.71
CA ILE A 189 2.25 8.84 26.04
C ILE A 189 3.59 9.51 26.38
N ASP A 190 4.69 8.99 25.83
CA ASP A 190 6.05 9.51 26.02
C ASP A 190 6.33 10.80 25.22
N ASN A 191 5.44 11.18 24.30
CA ASN A 191 5.50 12.40 23.52
C ASN A 191 4.48 13.46 23.98
N ALA A 192 4.03 13.37 25.25
CA ALA A 192 3.00 14.19 25.88
C ALA A 192 2.82 15.58 25.24
N GLY A 193 1.97 15.63 24.22
CA GLY A 193 1.51 16.86 23.60
C GLY A 193 0.38 17.42 24.44
N CYS A 194 -0.77 17.62 23.82
CA CYS A 194 -1.98 18.05 24.52
C CYS A 194 -2.51 16.95 25.46
N ALA A 195 -2.12 15.68 25.25
CA ALA A 195 -2.50 14.58 26.14
C ALA A 195 -1.89 14.71 27.57
N GLY A 196 -0.84 15.51 27.75
CA GLY A 196 -0.18 15.68 29.06
C GLY A 196 -1.11 16.22 30.14
N ASP A 197 -1.94 17.21 29.79
CA ASP A 197 -2.89 17.83 30.72
C ASP A 197 -3.98 16.83 31.15
N VAL A 198 -4.53 16.09 30.18
CA VAL A 198 -5.54 15.05 30.46
C VAL A 198 -4.95 13.97 31.39
N ILE A 199 -3.69 13.60 31.18
CA ILE A 199 -3.02 12.60 32.02
C ILE A 199 -2.81 13.13 33.45
N ALA A 200 -2.42 14.40 33.59
CA ALA A 200 -2.30 15.04 34.90
C ALA A 200 -3.64 14.99 35.65
N SER A 201 -4.75 15.34 34.99
CA SER A 201 -6.10 15.22 35.55
C SER A 201 -6.46 13.78 35.91
N MET A 202 -6.15 12.81 35.05
CA MET A 202 -6.43 11.39 35.31
C MET A 202 -5.70 10.84 36.53
N SER A 203 -4.48 11.31 36.82
CA SER A 203 -3.71 10.87 37.99
C SER A 203 -4.37 11.24 39.32
N VAL A 204 -5.19 12.30 39.35
CA VAL A 204 -5.88 12.79 40.54
C VAL A 204 -7.01 11.84 40.97
N PHE A 205 -7.71 11.20 40.02
CA PHE A 205 -8.90 10.40 40.33
C PHE A 205 -8.59 9.02 40.93
N ARG A 206 -7.36 8.51 40.80
CA ARG A 206 -6.90 7.24 41.40
C ARG A 206 -7.80 6.02 41.10
N ARG A 207 -8.40 5.94 39.90
CA ARG A 207 -9.28 4.82 39.49
C ARG A 207 -8.67 3.86 38.48
N LEU A 208 -7.60 4.29 37.81
CA LEU A 208 -6.99 3.50 36.74
C LEU A 208 -6.39 2.20 37.27
N GLN A 209 -6.69 1.11 36.57
CA GLN A 209 -6.18 -0.23 36.86
C GLN A 209 -5.25 -0.71 35.75
N THR A 210 -5.53 -0.33 34.50
CA THR A 210 -4.73 -0.76 33.34
C THR A 210 -4.32 0.45 32.52
N VAL A 211 -3.04 0.54 32.19
CA VAL A 211 -2.53 1.53 31.22
C VAL A 211 -1.88 0.80 30.05
N VAL A 212 -2.30 1.10 28.83
CA VAL A 212 -1.78 0.51 27.59
C VAL A 212 -0.92 1.53 26.86
N VAL A 213 0.32 1.15 26.55
CA VAL A 213 1.35 2.01 25.96
C VAL A 213 2.07 1.29 24.82
N ARG A 214 2.75 2.04 23.95
CA ARG A 214 3.43 1.44 22.78
C ARG A 214 4.71 0.70 23.13
N ASN A 215 5.51 1.24 24.03
CA ASN A 215 6.87 0.76 24.30
C ASN A 215 7.21 0.87 25.79
N LYS A 216 8.35 0.29 26.18
CA LYS A 216 8.86 0.31 27.56
C LYS A 216 9.05 1.72 28.12
N ARG A 217 9.53 2.66 27.32
CA ARG A 217 9.68 4.07 27.72
C ARG A 217 8.33 4.68 28.12
N GLY A 218 7.30 4.45 27.32
CA GLY A 218 5.93 4.83 27.63
C GLY A 218 5.43 4.17 28.92
N ALA A 219 5.81 2.92 29.19
CA ALA A 219 5.44 2.23 30.42
C ALA A 219 6.08 2.86 31.66
N GLN A 220 7.37 3.20 31.58
CA GLN A 220 8.08 3.89 32.66
C GLN A 220 7.50 5.28 32.93
N TRP A 221 7.18 6.01 31.87
CA TRP A 221 6.52 7.31 31.96
C TRP A 221 5.13 7.18 32.60
N ALA A 222 4.32 6.24 32.12
CA ALA A 222 2.96 5.98 32.63
C ALA A 222 3.00 5.61 34.11
N TYR A 223 3.89 4.69 34.48
CA TYR A 223 4.06 4.27 35.86
C TYR A 223 4.39 5.45 36.79
N SER A 224 5.30 6.34 36.35
CA SER A 224 5.72 7.51 37.15
C SER A 224 4.58 8.52 37.37
N ASN A 225 3.68 8.69 36.39
CA ASN A 225 2.56 9.64 36.49
C ASN A 225 1.32 9.03 37.15
N PHE A 226 1.16 7.71 37.12
CA PHE A 226 0.01 7.00 37.68
C PHE A 226 0.34 6.21 38.95
N ILE A 227 1.46 6.52 39.64
CA ILE A 227 1.79 5.94 40.97
C ILE A 227 0.61 6.00 41.96
N PRO A 228 -0.19 7.10 42.02
CA PRO A 228 -1.32 7.18 42.94
C PRO A 228 -2.50 6.25 42.59
N CYS A 229 -2.54 5.71 41.37
CA CYS A 229 -3.61 4.83 40.91
C CYS A 229 -3.38 3.37 41.34
N PRO A 230 -4.44 2.58 41.55
CA PRO A 230 -4.37 1.17 41.88
C PRO A 230 -4.06 0.32 40.62
N LEU A 231 -2.93 0.60 39.96
CA LEU A 231 -2.50 -0.10 38.76
C LEU A 231 -2.30 -1.58 39.04
N LYS A 232 -2.98 -2.41 38.25
CA LYS A 232 -2.84 -3.87 38.18
C LYS A 232 -1.96 -4.30 37.02
N SER A 233 -1.94 -3.54 35.93
CA SER A 233 -1.08 -3.83 34.78
C SER A 233 -0.72 -2.59 33.97
N VAL A 234 0.48 -2.65 33.37
CA VAL A 234 0.95 -1.72 32.34
C VAL A 234 1.25 -2.53 31.09
N ARG A 235 0.34 -2.48 30.11
CA ARG A 235 0.36 -3.29 28.90
C ARG A 235 1.18 -2.61 27.81
N VAL A 236 2.17 -3.30 27.26
CA VAL A 236 3.05 -2.78 26.19
C VAL A 236 2.73 -3.45 24.86
N MET A 237 2.27 -2.67 23.88
CA MET A 237 1.80 -3.17 22.58
C MET A 237 2.94 -3.71 21.69
N ALA A 238 4.14 -3.12 21.75
CA ALA A 238 5.29 -3.59 20.98
C ALA A 238 6.22 -4.45 21.85
N PRO A 239 6.55 -5.68 21.43
CA PRO A 239 7.53 -6.47 22.15
C PRO A 239 8.88 -5.75 22.17
N PRO A 240 9.66 -5.87 23.26
CA PRO A 240 10.92 -5.19 23.38
C PRO A 240 11.92 -5.71 22.35
N THR A 241 12.61 -4.81 21.65
CA THR A 241 13.65 -5.18 20.67
C THR A 241 15.02 -5.47 21.32
N GLY A 242 15.09 -5.69 22.62
CA GLY A 242 16.33 -5.97 23.34
C GLY A 242 16.18 -6.12 24.86
N LYS A 243 17.29 -6.49 25.51
CA LYS A 243 17.42 -6.56 26.97
C LYS A 243 17.60 -5.15 27.56
N GLU A 244 16.56 -4.34 27.49
CA GLU A 244 16.50 -3.08 28.25
C GLU A 244 16.08 -3.39 29.68
N ASP A 245 16.98 -3.14 30.63
CA ASP A 245 16.69 -3.13 32.05
C ASP A 245 15.89 -1.87 32.41
N MET A 246 14.77 -2.05 33.11
CA MET A 246 13.84 -0.98 33.49
C MET A 246 14.20 -0.36 34.86
N GLY A 247 15.09 -0.99 35.64
CA GLY A 247 15.55 -0.48 36.94
C GLY A 247 14.46 -0.29 38.01
N ASN A 248 13.24 -0.80 37.81
CA ASN A 248 12.13 -0.68 38.74
C ASN A 248 11.36 -2.00 38.87
N ASP A 249 11.62 -2.74 39.95
CA ASP A 249 11.05 -4.07 40.19
C ASP A 249 9.51 -4.06 40.25
N ARG A 250 8.91 -2.99 40.79
CA ARG A 250 7.46 -2.87 40.89
C ARG A 250 6.82 -2.66 39.53
N LEU A 251 7.39 -1.81 38.68
CA LEU A 251 6.94 -1.69 37.30
C LEU A 251 7.12 -3.01 36.56
N GLN A 252 8.26 -3.68 36.72
CA GLN A 252 8.52 -4.98 36.10
C GLN A 252 7.43 -6.02 36.45
N ALA A 253 6.93 -6.03 37.69
CA ALA A 253 5.84 -6.90 38.12
C ALA A 253 4.47 -6.52 37.52
N LEU A 254 4.28 -5.27 37.09
CA LEU A 254 3.04 -4.80 36.45
C LEU A 254 3.06 -4.95 34.92
N LEU A 255 4.24 -5.10 34.31
CA LEU A 255 4.37 -5.15 32.86
C LEU A 255 3.72 -6.40 32.29
N THR A 256 2.80 -6.20 31.36
CA THR A 256 2.31 -7.24 30.45
C THR A 256 2.67 -6.84 29.02
N TYR A 257 3.07 -7.80 28.21
CA TYR A 257 3.35 -7.55 26.80
C TYR A 257 2.23 -8.13 25.96
N ASP A 258 1.88 -7.42 24.91
CA ASP A 258 1.17 -8.02 23.79
C ASP A 258 2.13 -8.93 23.07
N MET A 259 2.21 -10.15 23.60
CA MET A 259 2.47 -11.29 22.78
C MET A 259 1.39 -11.22 21.70
N ALA A 260 1.79 -11.00 20.45
CA ALA A 260 0.89 -11.28 19.34
C ALA A 260 0.25 -12.63 19.68
N PRO A 261 -1.08 -12.71 19.79
CA PRO A 261 -1.71 -13.95 20.22
C PRO A 261 -1.07 -15.04 19.39
N ASP A 262 -0.48 -16.05 20.04
CA ASP A 262 0.01 -17.23 19.33
C ASP A 262 -1.09 -17.56 18.35
N ALA A 263 -0.79 -17.44 17.04
CA ALA A 263 -1.80 -17.37 15.98
C ALA A 263 -2.89 -18.36 16.37
N PRO A 264 -4.11 -17.86 16.69
CA PRO A 264 -5.02 -18.51 17.62
C PRO A 264 -4.90 -19.98 17.35
N VAL A 265 -4.38 -20.77 18.30
CA VAL A 265 -4.39 -22.22 18.16
C VAL A 265 -5.84 -22.46 17.85
N ILE A 266 -6.14 -22.73 16.58
CA ILE A 266 -7.47 -23.09 16.16
C ILE A 266 -7.59 -24.38 16.94
N GLU A 267 -8.20 -24.31 18.13
CA GLU A 267 -8.67 -25.49 18.83
C GLU A 267 -9.42 -26.19 17.74
N THR A 268 -8.79 -27.24 17.20
CA THR A 268 -9.29 -28.00 16.07
C THR A 268 -10.73 -28.19 16.41
N ILE A 269 -11.63 -27.51 15.69
CA ILE A 269 -13.05 -27.49 16.02
C ILE A 269 -13.40 -28.97 16.06
N ILE A 270 -13.50 -29.54 17.26
CA ILE A 270 -13.71 -30.95 17.41
C ILE A 270 -15.08 -31.12 16.77
N PRO A 271 -15.19 -31.88 15.65
CA PRO A 271 -16.43 -31.89 14.90
C PRO A 271 -17.50 -32.39 15.84
N ARG A 272 -18.38 -31.49 16.31
CA ARG A 272 -19.59 -31.91 16.99
C ARG A 272 -20.30 -32.83 16.00
N LYS A 273 -20.66 -34.03 16.47
CA LYS A 273 -21.27 -35.12 15.70
C LYS A 273 -22.66 -34.78 15.12
N SER A 274 -22.87 -33.59 14.55
CA SER A 274 -23.98 -33.33 13.64
C SER A 274 -23.63 -33.92 12.28
N ARG A 275 -24.59 -34.61 11.66
CA ARG A 275 -24.46 -35.32 10.37
C ARG A 275 -23.62 -34.52 9.37
N ARG A 276 -22.57 -35.18 8.86
CA ARG A 276 -21.51 -34.66 7.99
C ARG A 276 -22.09 -33.91 6.78
N PHE A 277 -22.25 -32.60 6.91
CA PHE A 277 -22.35 -31.75 5.73
C PHE A 277 -20.96 -31.73 5.09
N VAL A 278 -20.82 -32.41 3.96
CA VAL A 278 -19.65 -32.31 3.10
C VAL A 278 -20.04 -31.33 2.00
N PRO A 279 -19.48 -30.10 2.00
CA PRO A 279 -19.76 -29.13 0.95
C PRO A 279 -19.58 -29.78 -0.42
N MET A 280 -20.58 -29.62 -1.29
CA MET A 280 -20.56 -30.12 -2.67
C MET A 280 -20.53 -31.65 -2.84
N ALA A 281 -20.91 -32.46 -1.83
CA ALA A 281 -20.91 -33.92 -1.93
C ALA A 281 -21.68 -34.51 -3.12
N GLY A 282 -22.69 -33.80 -3.64
CA GLY A 282 -23.47 -34.20 -4.82
C GLY A 282 -22.94 -33.69 -6.16
N GLN A 283 -21.82 -32.96 -6.19
CA GLN A 283 -21.25 -32.39 -7.40
C GLN A 283 -20.13 -33.28 -7.97
N THR A 284 -19.82 -33.15 -9.26
CA THR A 284 -18.70 -33.87 -9.88
C THR A 284 -17.35 -33.45 -9.32
N GLU A 285 -16.36 -34.34 -9.32
CA GLU A 285 -15.01 -34.03 -8.82
C GLU A 285 -14.40 -32.83 -9.56
N GLN A 286 -14.61 -32.75 -10.88
CA GLN A 286 -14.12 -31.66 -11.72
C GLN A 286 -14.69 -30.29 -11.31
N LEU A 287 -16.00 -30.20 -11.03
CA LEU A 287 -16.62 -28.93 -10.60
C LEU A 287 -16.14 -28.54 -9.19
N GLN A 288 -16.04 -29.52 -8.30
CA GLN A 288 -15.49 -29.31 -6.97
C GLN A 288 -14.02 -28.84 -7.05
N ASP A 289 -13.20 -29.42 -7.93
CA ASP A 289 -11.81 -29.02 -8.16
C ASP A 289 -11.73 -27.60 -8.73
N TYR A 290 -12.59 -27.26 -9.69
CA TYR A 290 -12.65 -25.93 -10.25
C TYR A 290 -13.00 -24.88 -9.20
N ILE A 291 -14.00 -25.16 -8.35
CA ILE A 291 -14.40 -24.26 -7.25
C ILE A 291 -13.27 -24.13 -6.22
N TRP A 292 -12.66 -25.24 -5.78
CA TRP A 292 -11.56 -25.19 -4.81
C TRP A 292 -10.30 -24.53 -5.36
N SER A 293 -9.95 -24.79 -6.62
CA SER A 293 -8.88 -24.10 -7.32
C SER A 293 -9.11 -22.60 -7.34
N ARG A 294 -10.36 -22.16 -7.61
CA ARG A 294 -10.71 -20.74 -7.57
C ARG A 294 -10.64 -20.16 -6.17
N ILE A 295 -11.10 -20.86 -5.14
CA ILE A 295 -10.98 -20.43 -3.74
C ILE A 295 -9.52 -20.32 -3.34
N LEU A 296 -8.69 -21.30 -3.69
CA LEU A 296 -7.25 -21.30 -3.39
C LEU A 296 -6.53 -20.18 -4.13
N TYR A 297 -6.89 -19.88 -5.36
CA TYR A 297 -6.39 -18.69 -6.07
C TYR A 297 -6.60 -17.41 -5.25
N PHE A 298 -7.76 -17.27 -4.58
CA PHE A 298 -8.02 -16.13 -3.69
C PHE A 298 -7.26 -16.24 -2.36
N ALA A 299 -7.32 -17.39 -1.70
CA ALA A 299 -6.72 -17.61 -0.38
C ALA A 299 -5.19 -17.51 -0.40
N LEU A 300 -4.56 -17.84 -1.53
CA LEU A 300 -3.12 -17.75 -1.73
C LEU A 300 -2.68 -16.36 -2.23
N GLU A 301 -3.57 -15.38 -2.30
CA GLU A 301 -3.29 -13.98 -2.68
C GLU A 301 -2.46 -13.84 -3.97
N VAL A 302 -2.86 -14.52 -5.05
CA VAL A 302 -2.15 -14.45 -6.35
C VAL A 302 -2.05 -13.00 -6.85
N GLU A 303 -0.85 -12.58 -7.24
CA GLU A 303 -0.45 -11.16 -7.37
C GLU A 303 -1.17 -10.41 -8.50
N GLU A 304 -1.71 -11.09 -9.50
CA GLU A 304 -2.50 -10.51 -10.60
C GLU A 304 -3.62 -9.57 -10.13
N ARG A 305 -4.08 -9.71 -8.88
CA ARG A 305 -5.11 -8.87 -8.27
C ARG A 305 -4.61 -7.81 -7.30
N ARG A 306 -3.31 -7.77 -6.99
CA ARG A 306 -2.68 -6.66 -6.26
C ARG A 306 -2.44 -5.48 -7.21
N ASP A 307 -3.50 -5.03 -7.86
CA ASP A 307 -3.47 -3.90 -8.77
C ASP A 307 -3.11 -2.62 -8.01
N GLY A 308 -2.05 -1.94 -8.46
CA GLY A 308 -1.68 -0.52 -8.28
C GLY A 308 -1.55 0.09 -6.86
N LEU A 309 -2.51 -0.13 -5.95
CA LEU A 309 -2.67 0.64 -4.72
C LEU A 309 -2.06 -0.03 -3.48
N TYR A 310 -2.03 -1.37 -3.41
CA TYR A 310 -1.52 -2.11 -2.25
C TYR A 310 -0.01 -2.41 -2.28
N ARG A 311 0.66 -2.20 -3.42
CA ARG A 311 2.11 -2.47 -3.56
C ARG A 311 2.99 -1.60 -2.66
N ASN A 312 2.50 -0.43 -2.24
CA ASN A 312 3.25 0.49 -1.36
C ASN A 312 3.25 0.08 0.13
N ASN A 313 2.28 -0.71 0.59
CA ASN A 313 2.15 -1.03 2.00
C ASN A 313 3.10 -2.14 2.48
N TYR A 314 3.53 -3.04 1.59
CA TYR A 314 4.59 -4.02 1.89
C TYR A 314 5.93 -3.37 2.27
N GLN A 315 6.15 -2.10 1.92
CA GLN A 315 7.35 -1.35 2.31
C GLN A 315 7.33 -0.90 3.78
N LYS A 316 6.16 -0.75 4.40
CA LYS A 316 6.05 -0.27 5.79
C LYS A 316 6.17 -1.37 6.83
N THR A 317 5.77 -2.60 6.51
CA THR A 317 5.83 -3.74 7.44
C THR A 317 6.95 -4.74 7.14
N GLY A 318 7.68 -4.54 6.03
CA GLY A 318 8.58 -5.54 5.48
C GLY A 318 7.80 -6.77 4.99
N PRO A 319 8.37 -7.62 4.12
CA PRO A 319 7.90 -8.98 3.98
C PRO A 319 8.29 -9.68 5.27
N SER A 320 7.47 -9.51 6.30
CA SER A 320 7.60 -10.34 7.49
C SER A 320 7.49 -11.79 7.00
N ALA A 321 8.35 -12.69 7.50
CA ALA A 321 8.33 -14.11 7.14
C ALA A 321 6.92 -14.75 7.32
N TYR A 322 6.02 -14.08 8.05
CA TYR A 322 4.62 -14.41 8.21
C TYR A 322 3.82 -14.40 6.89
N GLY A 323 4.13 -13.55 5.91
CA GLY A 323 3.39 -13.49 4.65
C GLY A 323 3.53 -14.77 3.80
N TYR A 324 4.69 -15.43 3.84
CA TYR A 324 4.86 -16.73 3.18
C TYR A 324 4.21 -17.86 3.97
N ARG A 325 4.30 -17.84 5.30
CA ARG A 325 3.65 -18.86 6.15
C ARG A 325 2.13 -18.88 5.92
N GLN A 326 1.49 -17.71 5.86
CA GLN A 326 0.06 -17.60 5.59
C GLN A 326 -0.37 -18.21 4.24
N ARG A 327 0.52 -18.25 3.24
CA ARG A 327 0.24 -18.89 1.93
C ARG A 327 0.41 -20.40 1.97
N VAL A 328 1.18 -20.96 2.91
CA VAL A 328 1.39 -22.41 2.99
C VAL A 328 0.22 -23.09 3.72
N ASP A 329 -0.39 -22.43 4.70
CA ASP A 329 -1.44 -23.02 5.53
C ASP A 329 -2.62 -23.60 4.71
N PRO A 330 -3.16 -22.92 3.67
CA PRO A 330 -4.18 -23.52 2.82
C PRO A 330 -3.73 -24.81 2.12
N LEU A 331 -2.45 -24.91 1.73
CA LEU A 331 -1.93 -26.10 1.05
C LEU A 331 -1.84 -27.32 1.98
N LEU A 332 -1.71 -27.09 3.28
CA LEU A 332 -1.56 -28.15 4.29
C LEU A 332 -2.91 -28.74 4.75
N VAL A 333 -4.04 -28.20 4.28
CA VAL A 333 -5.39 -28.63 4.70
C VAL A 333 -5.71 -30.05 4.21
N SER A 334 -5.37 -30.38 2.97
CA SER A 334 -5.63 -31.71 2.38
C SER A 334 -4.77 -31.96 1.13
N THR A 335 -4.65 -33.22 0.72
CA THR A 335 -3.99 -33.59 -0.55
C THR A 335 -4.62 -32.91 -1.76
N ARG A 336 -5.94 -32.69 -1.73
CA ARG A 336 -6.66 -31.96 -2.78
C ARG A 336 -6.27 -30.49 -2.81
N PHE A 337 -6.18 -29.84 -1.65
CA PHE A 337 -5.78 -28.43 -1.56
C PHE A 337 -4.32 -28.26 -1.98
N LEU A 338 -3.45 -29.20 -1.61
CA LEU A 338 -2.08 -29.23 -2.11
C LEU A 338 -2.05 -29.35 -3.64
N ARG A 339 -2.75 -30.34 -4.21
CA ARG A 339 -2.82 -30.56 -5.68
C ARG A 339 -3.32 -29.33 -6.42
N LEU A 340 -4.42 -28.73 -5.95
CA LEU A 340 -5.07 -27.60 -6.62
C LEU A 340 -4.41 -26.25 -6.33
N GLY A 341 -3.75 -26.12 -5.19
CA GLY A 341 -3.13 -24.89 -4.73
C GLY A 341 -1.68 -24.73 -5.19
N ILE A 342 -0.94 -25.82 -5.45
CA ILE A 342 0.44 -25.77 -5.97
C ILE A 342 0.57 -24.86 -7.20
N PRO A 343 -0.26 -24.99 -8.26
CA PRO A 343 -0.15 -24.11 -9.43
C PRO A 343 -0.25 -22.63 -9.05
N HIS A 344 -1.22 -22.25 -8.21
CA HIS A 344 -1.40 -20.87 -7.74
C HIS A 344 -0.32 -20.39 -6.78
N PHE A 345 0.26 -21.30 -6.00
CA PHE A 345 1.33 -20.99 -5.06
C PHE A 345 2.64 -20.66 -5.80
N TYR A 346 2.95 -21.42 -6.86
CA TYR A 346 4.14 -21.24 -7.69
C TYR A 346 3.94 -20.29 -8.87
N ASP A 347 2.69 -19.91 -9.17
CA ASP A 347 2.35 -18.93 -10.20
C ASP A 347 3.20 -17.66 -10.08
N THR A 348 3.20 -17.06 -8.89
CA THR A 348 4.04 -15.90 -8.58
C THR A 348 4.94 -16.16 -7.38
N LEU A 349 6.24 -16.28 -7.65
CA LEU A 349 7.26 -16.53 -6.65
C LEU A 349 8.11 -15.27 -6.43
N LEU A 350 7.97 -14.69 -5.26
CA LEU A 350 8.90 -13.68 -4.77
C LEU A 350 10.02 -14.43 -4.07
N VAL A 351 11.29 -14.16 -4.38
CA VAL A 351 12.41 -14.75 -3.62
C VAL A 351 13.14 -13.65 -2.87
N PRO A 352 13.16 -13.70 -1.52
CA PRO A 352 14.01 -12.81 -0.75
C PRO A 352 15.48 -13.20 -0.94
N SER A 353 16.36 -12.20 -1.12
CA SER A 353 17.82 -12.39 -1.15
C SER A 353 18.39 -12.74 0.22
N ARG A 354 18.13 -13.97 0.66
CA ARG A 354 18.92 -14.61 1.70
C ARG A 354 19.52 -15.89 1.13
N ASP A 355 20.84 -16.00 1.25
CA ASP A 355 21.63 -17.05 0.61
C ASP A 355 21.26 -18.46 1.10
N ASP A 356 20.76 -18.58 2.34
CA ASP A 356 20.36 -19.84 2.97
C ASP A 356 19.05 -20.43 2.42
N ILE A 357 18.14 -19.57 1.96
CA ILE A 357 16.82 -20.00 1.45
C ILE A 357 16.96 -20.49 0.01
N LEU A 358 17.77 -19.80 -0.79
CA LEU A 358 17.80 -20.01 -2.24
C LEU A 358 18.15 -21.45 -2.62
N GLU A 359 19.30 -21.97 -2.20
CA GLU A 359 19.77 -23.31 -2.60
C GLU A 359 18.84 -24.45 -2.12
N GLN A 360 18.17 -24.27 -0.98
CA GLN A 360 17.34 -25.32 -0.38
C GLN A 360 16.01 -25.57 -1.11
N TYR A 361 15.48 -24.57 -1.83
CA TYR A 361 14.15 -24.67 -2.47
C TYR A 361 14.20 -24.87 -4.00
N PHE A 362 15.38 -24.80 -4.64
CA PHE A 362 15.55 -24.93 -6.11
C PHE A 362 15.13 -26.24 -6.80
N PRO A 363 15.20 -27.44 -6.17
CA PRO A 363 14.89 -28.69 -6.88
C PRO A 363 13.44 -28.84 -7.36
N SER A 364 12.51 -27.99 -6.92
CA SER A 364 11.06 -28.21 -7.09
C SER A 364 10.35 -27.25 -8.05
N TYR A 365 11.05 -26.35 -8.75
CA TYR A 365 10.45 -25.23 -9.50
C TYR A 365 10.01 -25.51 -10.95
N LEU A 366 9.48 -26.70 -11.25
CA LEU A 366 9.06 -27.07 -12.61
C LEU A 366 7.88 -26.25 -13.16
N TYR A 367 7.22 -25.42 -12.34
CA TYR A 367 5.95 -24.75 -12.68
C TYR A 367 5.92 -23.24 -12.43
N VAL A 368 7.08 -22.58 -12.35
CA VAL A 368 7.09 -21.12 -12.10
C VAL A 368 6.82 -20.38 -13.41
N GLU A 369 5.74 -19.58 -13.43
CA GLU A 369 5.37 -18.71 -14.57
C GLU A 369 5.82 -17.26 -14.33
N HIS A 370 5.70 -16.75 -13.10
CA HIS A 370 6.13 -15.42 -12.71
C HIS A 370 7.13 -15.48 -11.55
N LEU A 371 8.34 -14.98 -11.77
CA LEU A 371 9.40 -14.93 -10.75
C LEU A 371 9.92 -13.51 -10.58
N THR A 372 9.90 -13.00 -9.35
CA THR A 372 10.63 -11.78 -9.00
C THR A 372 11.59 -12.06 -7.84
N ALA A 373 12.88 -12.15 -8.14
CA ALA A 373 13.93 -12.20 -7.14
C ALA A 373 14.23 -10.77 -6.66
N ARG A 374 14.01 -10.51 -5.36
CA ARG A 374 14.26 -9.19 -4.76
C ARG A 374 15.41 -9.27 -3.76
N GLN A 375 16.36 -8.35 -3.93
CA GLN A 375 17.28 -8.02 -2.85
C GLN A 375 16.53 -7.28 -1.74
N ILE A 376 16.44 -7.87 -0.54
CA ILE A 376 15.91 -7.18 0.63
C ILE A 376 17.08 -6.48 1.31
N GLY A 377 17.21 -5.17 1.06
CA GLY A 377 18.01 -4.32 1.93
C GLY A 377 17.33 -4.25 3.30
N THR A 378 17.95 -4.79 4.34
CA THR A 378 17.48 -4.55 5.71
C THR A 378 17.74 -3.09 6.07
N VAL A 379 16.77 -2.44 6.71
CA VAL A 379 16.90 -1.07 7.24
C VAL A 379 17.82 -1.11 8.47
N SER A 380 19.11 -1.27 8.25
CA SER A 380 20.14 -1.19 9.28
C SER A 380 21.07 -0.02 8.93
N ARG A 381 21.39 0.81 9.93
CA ARG A 381 22.22 2.03 9.82
C ARG A 381 23.70 1.77 9.49
N PHE A 382 24.03 0.58 9.02
CA PHE A 382 25.37 0.18 8.61
C PHE A 382 25.31 -0.24 7.15
N SER A 383 26.29 0.18 6.34
CA SER A 383 26.46 -0.31 4.96
C SER A 383 26.74 -1.81 4.99
N MET A 384 25.69 -2.61 5.12
CA MET A 384 25.78 -4.05 4.89
C MET A 384 26.15 -4.24 3.41
N PRO A 385 27.07 -5.16 3.10
CA PRO A 385 27.36 -5.52 1.72
C PRO A 385 26.07 -5.93 1.02
N GLN A 386 25.85 -5.38 -0.17
CA GLN A 386 24.79 -5.83 -1.07
C GLN A 386 24.96 -7.34 -1.29
N ILE A 387 24.05 -8.16 -0.75
CA ILE A 387 24.05 -9.61 -1.00
C ILE A 387 23.77 -9.79 -2.49
N ALA A 388 24.80 -10.11 -3.27
CA ALA A 388 24.68 -10.35 -4.69
C ALA A 388 23.87 -11.63 -4.92
N ILE A 389 22.97 -11.61 -5.90
CA ILE A 389 22.38 -12.85 -6.40
C ILE A 389 23.54 -13.72 -6.90
N PRO A 390 23.68 -15.00 -6.47
CA PRO A 390 24.73 -15.87 -7.00
C PRO A 390 24.59 -15.99 -8.52
N ASP A 391 25.70 -15.88 -9.27
CA ASP A 391 25.67 -15.96 -10.74
C ASP A 391 25.04 -17.28 -11.24
N THR A 392 25.14 -18.35 -10.45
CA THR A 392 24.54 -19.66 -10.74
C THR A 392 23.00 -19.69 -10.64
N MET A 393 22.37 -18.69 -10.02
CA MET A 393 20.92 -18.65 -9.84
C MET A 393 20.20 -18.45 -11.18
N ILE A 394 20.67 -17.54 -12.02
CA ILE A 394 20.04 -17.26 -13.33
C ILE A 394 20.14 -18.51 -14.20
N SER A 395 21.33 -19.11 -14.27
CA SER A 395 21.56 -20.40 -14.96
C SER A 395 20.68 -21.54 -14.43
N SER A 396 20.46 -21.62 -13.11
CA SER A 396 19.61 -22.65 -12.52
C SER A 396 18.13 -22.43 -12.84
N LEU A 397 17.66 -21.19 -12.76
CA LEU A 397 16.29 -20.80 -13.13
C LEU A 397 15.99 -21.04 -14.60
N ALA A 398 16.93 -20.66 -15.47
CA ALA A 398 16.78 -20.84 -16.90
C ALA A 398 16.68 -22.35 -17.26
N ARG A 399 17.48 -23.19 -16.61
CA ARG A 399 17.42 -24.65 -16.78
C ARG A 399 16.14 -25.26 -16.22
N SER A 400 15.69 -24.85 -15.03
CA SER A 400 14.55 -25.48 -14.34
C SER A 400 13.20 -25.02 -14.89
N SER A 401 13.07 -23.74 -15.18
CA SER A 401 11.78 -23.07 -15.39
C SER A 401 11.73 -22.28 -16.69
N GLY A 402 12.80 -22.27 -17.49
CA GLY A 402 12.87 -21.42 -18.67
C GLY A 402 11.81 -21.68 -19.75
N ARG A 403 11.24 -22.90 -19.77
CA ARG A 403 10.14 -23.27 -20.66
C ARG A 403 8.77 -22.75 -20.23
N THR A 404 8.60 -22.38 -18.96
CA THR A 404 7.32 -21.90 -18.41
C THR A 404 7.39 -20.45 -17.97
N LEU A 405 8.58 -19.91 -17.74
CA LEU A 405 8.77 -18.58 -17.20
C LEU A 405 8.33 -17.50 -18.20
N VAL A 406 7.31 -16.74 -17.82
CA VAL A 406 6.68 -15.67 -18.59
C VAL A 406 7.13 -14.30 -18.12
N ASP A 407 7.34 -14.11 -16.82
CA ASP A 407 7.78 -12.84 -16.23
C ASP A 407 8.96 -13.06 -15.28
N LEU A 408 10.08 -12.37 -15.53
CA LEU A 408 11.29 -12.43 -14.73
C LEU A 408 11.72 -11.05 -14.24
N GLY A 409 11.77 -10.87 -12.93
CA GLY A 409 12.34 -9.71 -12.26
C GLY A 409 13.62 -10.05 -11.48
N LEU A 410 14.73 -9.37 -11.78
CA LEU A 410 16.02 -9.54 -11.09
C LEU A 410 16.56 -8.20 -10.59
N ASN A 411 17.17 -8.22 -9.39
CA ASN A 411 17.99 -7.12 -8.88
C ASN A 411 19.46 -7.53 -8.83
N LEU A 412 20.26 -7.00 -9.74
CA LEU A 412 21.63 -7.40 -10.01
C LEU A 412 22.61 -6.46 -9.29
N GLY A 413 23.57 -7.04 -8.55
CA GLY A 413 24.67 -6.30 -7.95
C GLY A 413 25.70 -5.84 -8.99
N HIS A 414 26.76 -5.16 -8.54
CA HIS A 414 27.83 -4.65 -9.41
C HIS A 414 28.62 -5.71 -10.19
N HIS A 415 28.59 -6.97 -9.74
CA HIS A 415 29.39 -8.06 -10.30
C HIS A 415 28.59 -8.99 -11.21
N ASN A 416 27.26 -8.93 -11.19
CA ASN A 416 26.45 -9.85 -11.96
C ASN A 416 26.46 -9.48 -13.45
N THR A 417 26.67 -10.48 -14.29
CA THR A 417 26.59 -10.37 -15.75
C THR A 417 25.49 -11.30 -16.27
N ILE A 418 24.66 -10.80 -17.16
CA ILE A 418 23.67 -11.62 -17.87
C ILE A 418 24.36 -12.29 -19.04
N ASN A 419 24.37 -13.61 -19.05
CA ASN A 419 24.98 -14.39 -20.13
C ASN A 419 23.97 -14.71 -21.23
N ALA A 420 24.43 -14.75 -22.48
CA ALA A 420 23.55 -15.02 -23.61
C ALA A 420 22.92 -16.42 -23.52
N LEU A 421 23.68 -17.42 -23.09
CA LEU A 421 23.22 -18.80 -22.93
C LEU A 421 22.05 -18.94 -21.93
N GLU A 422 21.98 -18.06 -20.92
CA GLU A 422 20.92 -18.07 -19.92
C GLU A 422 19.61 -17.53 -20.50
N LEU A 423 19.68 -16.44 -21.27
CA LEU A 423 18.50 -15.87 -21.94
C LEU A 423 17.98 -16.76 -23.07
N GLU A 424 18.85 -17.51 -23.76
CA GLU A 424 18.43 -18.45 -24.83
C GLU A 424 17.54 -19.58 -24.28
N GLN A 425 17.70 -19.91 -22.99
CA GLN A 425 16.91 -20.93 -22.30
C GLN A 425 15.54 -20.42 -21.81
N LEU A 426 15.19 -19.15 -22.05
CA LEU A 426 13.93 -18.53 -21.64
C LEU A 426 12.99 -18.20 -22.83
N PRO A 427 12.60 -19.17 -23.68
CA PRO A 427 11.86 -18.89 -24.92
C PRO A 427 10.44 -18.35 -24.71
N GLN A 428 9.84 -18.58 -23.53
CA GLN A 428 8.48 -18.12 -23.19
C GLN A 428 8.43 -16.75 -22.51
N LEU A 429 9.59 -16.14 -22.24
CA LEU A 429 9.65 -14.92 -21.47
C LEU A 429 9.00 -13.75 -22.24
N ARG A 430 7.97 -13.17 -21.65
CA ARG A 430 7.23 -12.01 -22.16
C ARG A 430 7.64 -10.72 -21.46
N VAL A 431 8.02 -10.80 -20.19
CA VAL A 431 8.43 -9.64 -19.40
C VAL A 431 9.77 -9.88 -18.72
N LEU A 432 10.73 -8.99 -18.94
CA LEU A 432 12.04 -9.03 -18.30
C LEU A 432 12.31 -7.70 -17.59
N ARG A 433 12.44 -7.73 -16.27
CA ARG A 433 12.75 -6.56 -15.44
C ARG A 433 14.09 -6.75 -14.76
N LEU A 434 15.04 -5.90 -15.08
CA LEU A 434 16.39 -5.93 -14.57
C LEU A 434 16.66 -4.62 -13.81
N ARG A 435 17.30 -4.74 -12.65
CA ARG A 435 17.67 -3.60 -11.81
C ARG A 435 19.10 -3.71 -11.35
N GLY A 436 19.65 -2.57 -10.92
CA GLY A 436 21.02 -2.49 -10.43
C GLY A 436 22.00 -2.33 -11.59
N HIS A 437 23.23 -2.80 -11.45
CA HIS A 437 24.28 -2.51 -12.43
C HIS A 437 24.31 -3.57 -13.56
N VAL A 438 23.33 -3.52 -14.46
CA VAL A 438 23.05 -4.57 -15.45
C VAL A 438 24.14 -4.62 -16.53
N ARG A 439 25.02 -5.63 -16.46
CA ARG A 439 26.06 -5.92 -17.45
C ARG A 439 25.66 -7.10 -18.33
N ALA A 440 26.00 -7.03 -19.61
CA ALA A 440 26.00 -8.22 -20.45
C ALA A 440 27.36 -8.92 -20.36
N GLY A 441 27.36 -10.24 -20.52
CA GLY A 441 28.56 -10.99 -20.87
C GLY A 441 29.12 -10.57 -22.24
N PRO A 442 29.99 -11.39 -22.87
CA PRO A 442 30.56 -11.07 -24.18
C PRO A 442 29.47 -10.77 -25.22
N VAL A 443 29.43 -9.52 -25.71
CA VAL A 443 28.37 -9.00 -26.59
C VAL A 443 28.26 -9.79 -27.91
N GLY A 444 29.31 -10.52 -28.31
CA GLY A 444 29.31 -11.41 -29.49
C GLY A 444 28.46 -12.66 -29.34
N GLU A 445 28.11 -13.06 -28.12
CA GLU A 445 27.35 -14.28 -27.86
C GLU A 445 25.84 -14.08 -27.98
N PHE A 446 25.36 -12.83 -27.98
CA PHE A 446 23.95 -12.50 -28.11
C PHE A 446 23.50 -12.67 -29.57
N ARG A 447 22.67 -13.69 -29.79
CA ARG A 447 22.11 -14.02 -31.11
C ARG A 447 20.84 -13.20 -31.38
N PRO A 448 20.51 -12.94 -32.66
CA PRO A 448 19.30 -12.21 -33.02
C PRO A 448 18.01 -12.86 -32.50
N HIS A 449 17.85 -14.18 -32.55
CA HIS A 449 16.56 -14.83 -32.23
C HIS A 449 16.32 -15.15 -30.75
N MET A 450 17.04 -14.48 -29.85
CA MET A 450 16.91 -14.67 -28.41
C MET A 450 15.64 -13.98 -27.89
N LEU A 451 14.94 -14.65 -26.97
CA LEU A 451 13.69 -14.15 -26.36
C LEU A 451 12.62 -13.75 -27.39
N PRO A 452 12.19 -14.67 -28.27
CA PRO A 452 11.29 -14.35 -29.39
C PRO A 452 9.91 -13.83 -28.95
N ARG A 453 9.50 -14.09 -27.70
CA ARG A 453 8.20 -13.68 -27.15
C ARG A 453 8.29 -12.46 -26.22
N LEU A 454 9.45 -11.83 -26.09
CA LEU A 454 9.62 -10.72 -25.16
C LEU A 454 8.82 -9.49 -25.60
N GLU A 455 7.84 -9.12 -24.81
CA GLU A 455 6.93 -7.99 -25.04
C GLU A 455 7.38 -6.73 -24.28
N LYS A 456 7.87 -6.91 -23.05
CA LYS A 456 8.27 -5.81 -22.16
C LYS A 456 9.67 -6.03 -21.61
N LEU A 457 10.59 -5.13 -21.94
CA LEU A 457 11.94 -5.09 -21.40
C LEU A 457 12.11 -3.86 -20.52
N CYS A 458 12.44 -4.05 -19.25
CA CYS A 458 12.70 -2.96 -18.33
C CYS A 458 14.07 -3.09 -17.68
N VAL A 459 14.92 -2.09 -17.84
CA VAL A 459 16.31 -2.10 -17.36
C VAL A 459 16.57 -0.82 -16.60
N ASN A 460 16.79 -0.93 -15.29
CA ASN A 460 17.19 0.19 -14.44
C ASN A 460 18.65 0.03 -14.01
N GLY A 461 19.52 0.91 -14.48
CA GLY A 461 20.97 0.84 -14.32
C GLY A 461 21.65 0.07 -15.45
N ALA A 462 21.15 0.22 -16.68
CA ALA A 462 21.73 -0.40 -17.86
C ALA A 462 23.16 0.09 -18.12
N THR A 463 24.07 -0.83 -18.41
CA THR A 463 25.44 -0.49 -18.84
C THR A 463 25.57 -0.47 -20.36
N ASN A 464 26.66 0.11 -20.85
CA ASN A 464 26.94 0.15 -22.29
C ASN A 464 26.99 -1.25 -22.91
N SER A 465 27.61 -2.22 -22.22
CA SER A 465 27.66 -3.61 -22.68
C SER A 465 26.26 -4.21 -22.88
N PHE A 466 25.35 -3.94 -21.96
CA PHE A 466 23.99 -4.47 -22.03
C PHE A 466 23.17 -3.78 -23.11
N ALA A 467 23.29 -2.45 -23.28
CA ALA A 467 22.65 -1.73 -24.37
C ALA A 467 23.12 -2.25 -25.75
N GLN A 468 24.42 -2.48 -25.92
CA GLN A 468 24.97 -3.07 -27.14
C GLN A 468 24.48 -4.50 -27.39
N ALA A 469 24.35 -5.30 -26.32
CA ALA A 469 23.78 -6.65 -26.42
C ALA A 469 22.32 -6.59 -26.90
N VAL A 470 21.49 -5.73 -26.30
CA VAL A 470 20.09 -5.54 -26.71
C VAL A 470 20.00 -5.07 -28.17
N ALA A 471 20.85 -4.13 -28.59
CA ALA A 471 20.89 -3.69 -29.98
C ALA A 471 21.24 -4.82 -30.96
N ARG A 472 21.97 -5.86 -30.55
CA ARG A 472 22.26 -7.02 -31.43
C ARG A 472 21.16 -8.07 -31.45
N MET A 473 20.30 -8.09 -30.43
CA MET A 473 19.18 -9.00 -30.38
C MET A 473 18.10 -8.54 -31.38
N SER A 474 17.28 -9.47 -31.84
CA SER A 474 16.05 -9.23 -32.58
C SER A 474 14.89 -9.67 -31.69
N LEU A 475 14.23 -8.70 -31.06
CA LEU A 475 13.13 -8.91 -30.13
C LEU A 475 11.79 -8.67 -30.83
N PRO A 476 11.26 -9.57 -31.68
CA PRO A 476 10.18 -9.26 -32.62
C PRO A 476 8.87 -8.82 -31.95
N CYS A 477 8.59 -9.28 -30.72
CA CYS A 477 7.38 -8.95 -29.98
C CYS A 477 7.50 -7.73 -29.04
N LEU A 478 8.68 -7.07 -28.98
CA LEU A 478 8.92 -6.01 -28.02
C LEU A 478 8.04 -4.79 -28.32
N SER A 479 7.15 -4.47 -27.38
CA SER A 479 6.21 -3.34 -27.47
C SER A 479 6.46 -2.28 -26.39
N SER A 480 7.09 -2.66 -25.27
CA SER A 480 7.38 -1.76 -24.15
C SER A 480 8.86 -1.83 -23.77
N LEU A 481 9.54 -0.68 -23.84
CA LEU A 481 10.96 -0.57 -23.48
C LEU A 481 11.13 0.44 -22.35
N THR A 482 11.78 0.04 -21.27
CA THR A 482 12.25 0.94 -20.21
C THR A 482 13.76 0.84 -20.11
N PHE A 483 14.46 1.95 -20.30
CA PHE A 483 15.91 1.98 -20.29
C PHE A 483 16.38 3.18 -19.45
N VAL A 484 16.92 2.90 -18.27
CA VAL A 484 17.45 3.91 -17.35
C VAL A 484 18.94 3.67 -17.17
N PHE A 485 19.74 4.64 -17.57
CA PHE A 485 21.18 4.63 -17.36
C PHE A 485 21.51 5.21 -15.98
N PRO A 486 22.53 4.67 -15.29
CA PRO A 486 22.96 5.21 -13.99
C PRO A 486 23.57 6.61 -14.18
N ALA A 487 23.18 7.57 -13.33
CA ALA A 487 23.59 8.97 -13.44
C ALA A 487 25.10 9.23 -13.23
N THR A 488 25.84 8.25 -12.69
CA THR A 488 27.17 8.45 -12.09
C THR A 488 28.29 7.66 -12.74
N SER A 489 28.09 7.01 -13.89
CA SER A 489 29.18 6.28 -14.52
C SER A 489 30.02 7.25 -15.39
N PRO A 490 31.22 7.69 -14.98
CA PRO A 490 32.07 8.51 -15.83
C PRO A 490 32.46 7.70 -17.08
N ILE A 491 31.86 8.04 -18.22
CA ILE A 491 32.11 7.36 -19.49
C ILE A 491 33.35 7.99 -20.13
N LYS A 492 34.53 7.54 -19.69
CA LYS A 492 35.85 8.04 -20.12
C LYS A 492 36.07 9.55 -19.85
N PRO A 493 37.31 9.98 -19.61
CA PRO A 493 37.61 11.41 -19.54
C PRO A 493 37.36 12.05 -20.92
N GLY A 494 36.36 12.92 -21.02
CA GLY A 494 36.13 13.79 -22.20
C GLY A 494 34.81 13.59 -22.97
N ILE A 495 34.01 12.56 -22.68
CA ILE A 495 32.65 12.41 -23.26
C ILE A 495 31.66 12.48 -22.11
N SER A 496 30.63 13.32 -22.23
CA SER A 496 29.57 13.36 -21.22
C SER A 496 28.87 11.99 -21.20
N GLY A 497 28.62 11.42 -20.00
CA GLY A 497 27.96 10.12 -19.90
C GLY A 497 26.60 10.07 -20.60
N ALA A 498 25.97 11.24 -20.76
CA ALA A 498 24.75 11.46 -21.50
C ALA A 498 24.86 11.15 -23.00
N GLU A 499 25.89 11.65 -23.69
CA GLU A 499 26.04 11.47 -25.15
C GLU A 499 26.22 10.01 -25.54
N ALA A 500 27.05 9.27 -24.79
CA ALA A 500 27.24 7.86 -25.04
C ALA A 500 25.96 7.05 -24.75
N ALA A 501 25.22 7.39 -23.68
CA ALA A 501 23.93 6.78 -23.39
C ALA A 501 22.89 7.07 -24.49
N GLN A 502 22.89 8.29 -25.03
CA GLN A 502 22.06 8.70 -26.16
C GLN A 502 22.37 7.93 -27.43
N SER A 503 23.65 7.82 -27.80
CA SER A 503 24.06 7.03 -28.97
C SER A 503 23.62 5.58 -28.85
N LEU A 504 23.79 4.98 -27.66
CA LEU A 504 23.40 3.59 -27.42
C LEU A 504 21.88 3.40 -27.44
N LEU A 505 21.12 4.33 -26.87
CA LEU A 505 19.66 4.29 -26.96
C LEU A 505 19.22 4.43 -28.42
N ALA A 506 19.83 5.33 -29.19
CA ALA A 506 19.54 5.49 -30.60
C ALA A 506 19.78 4.19 -31.39
N ASP A 507 20.88 3.48 -31.12
CA ASP A 507 21.14 2.17 -31.74
C ASP A 507 20.06 1.13 -31.40
N VAL A 508 19.61 1.08 -30.15
CA VAL A 508 18.51 0.19 -29.72
C VAL A 508 17.19 0.57 -30.41
N LEU A 509 16.86 1.87 -30.45
CA LEU A 509 15.62 2.35 -31.06
C LEU A 509 15.62 2.21 -32.57
N LYS A 510 16.76 2.32 -33.24
CA LYS A 510 16.87 2.07 -34.69
C LYS A 510 16.47 0.64 -35.06
N ILE A 511 16.71 -0.33 -34.17
CA ILE A 511 16.48 -1.75 -34.41
C ILE A 511 15.12 -2.20 -33.86
N HIS A 512 14.58 -1.48 -32.86
CA HIS A 512 13.36 -1.91 -32.15
C HIS A 512 12.22 -0.90 -32.15
N GLY A 513 12.44 0.34 -32.57
CA GLY A 513 11.47 1.41 -32.42
C GLY A 513 10.18 1.21 -33.23
N ASP A 514 10.25 0.55 -34.39
CA ASP A 514 9.13 0.32 -35.31
C ASP A 514 7.96 -0.52 -34.74
N LYS A 515 8.20 -1.20 -33.61
CA LYS A 515 7.24 -2.01 -32.86
C LYS A 515 6.93 -1.47 -31.46
N LEU A 516 7.66 -0.47 -30.97
CA LEU A 516 7.43 0.09 -29.64
C LEU A 516 6.14 0.92 -29.61
N THR A 517 5.26 0.58 -28.66
CA THR A 517 4.09 1.37 -28.28
C THR A 517 4.34 2.15 -26.99
N GLN A 518 5.31 1.73 -26.17
CA GLN A 518 5.67 2.42 -24.93
C GLN A 518 7.18 2.54 -24.77
N LEU A 519 7.65 3.74 -24.41
CA LEU A 519 9.06 4.02 -24.14
C LEU A 519 9.21 4.75 -22.80
N THR A 520 10.05 4.23 -21.91
CA THR A 520 10.43 4.89 -20.65
C THR A 520 11.92 5.17 -20.64
N VAL A 521 12.29 6.43 -20.41
CA VAL A 521 13.68 6.91 -20.44
C VAL A 521 13.93 7.89 -19.31
N ASN A 522 15.21 8.07 -18.96
CA ASN A 522 15.62 9.15 -18.07
C ASN A 522 15.51 10.50 -18.78
N SER A 523 14.91 11.50 -18.14
CA SER A 523 14.54 12.79 -18.76
C SER A 523 15.74 13.64 -19.16
N PHE A 524 16.92 13.37 -18.59
CA PHE A 524 17.94 14.41 -18.54
C PHE A 524 18.60 14.73 -19.87
N ASP A 525 18.94 13.79 -20.76
CA ASP A 525 19.68 14.17 -22.00
C ASP A 525 19.60 13.13 -23.15
N ILE A 526 18.78 12.07 -23.04
CA ILE A 526 19.00 10.84 -23.85
C ILE A 526 18.15 10.78 -25.12
N VAL A 527 16.95 11.36 -25.14
CA VAL A 527 16.06 11.28 -26.30
C VAL A 527 16.21 12.57 -27.11
N SER A 528 16.38 12.45 -28.42
CA SER A 528 16.26 13.57 -29.37
C SER A 528 15.03 13.35 -30.25
N GLY A 529 14.50 14.39 -30.89
CA GLY A 529 13.40 14.23 -31.86
C GLY A 529 13.73 13.18 -32.94
N ALA A 530 15.01 13.06 -33.32
CA ALA A 530 15.49 12.04 -34.26
C ALA A 530 15.35 10.60 -33.72
N THR A 531 15.54 10.37 -32.42
CA THR A 531 15.32 9.03 -31.82
C THR A 531 13.85 8.64 -31.76
N ILE A 532 12.94 9.62 -31.66
CA ILE A 532 11.50 9.38 -31.72
C ILE A 532 11.08 9.00 -33.14
N ASP A 533 11.74 9.53 -34.18
CA ASP A 533 11.48 9.19 -35.60
C ASP A 533 11.68 7.71 -35.97
N ASP A 534 12.41 6.96 -35.13
CA ASP A 534 12.56 5.50 -35.25
C ASP A 534 11.39 4.73 -34.60
N CYS A 535 10.49 5.41 -33.89
CA CYS A 535 9.38 4.83 -33.14
C CYS A 535 7.98 5.27 -33.66
N PRO A 536 7.60 4.95 -34.91
CA PRO A 536 6.36 5.43 -35.52
C PRO A 536 5.06 4.95 -34.86
N LYS A 537 5.10 3.87 -34.05
CA LYS A 537 3.94 3.30 -33.36
C LYS A 537 3.84 3.70 -31.89
N LEU A 538 4.67 4.64 -31.45
CA LEU A 538 4.80 5.00 -30.06
C LEU A 538 3.53 5.71 -29.57
N GLU A 539 2.82 5.12 -28.60
CA GLU A 539 1.60 5.66 -28.02
C GLU A 539 1.84 6.43 -26.73
N LYS A 540 2.81 5.96 -25.92
CA LYS A 540 3.13 6.53 -24.61
C LYS A 540 4.62 6.69 -24.41
N ILE A 541 5.03 7.85 -23.93
CA ILE A 541 6.39 8.11 -23.47
C ILE A 541 6.37 8.41 -21.99
N TYR A 542 7.23 7.75 -21.22
CA TYR A 542 7.44 8.01 -19.81
C TYR A 542 8.81 8.65 -19.61
N LEU A 543 8.84 9.85 -19.03
CA LEU A 543 10.06 10.61 -18.76
C LEU A 543 10.31 10.62 -17.25
N LEU A 544 11.42 10.02 -16.82
CA LEU A 544 11.84 9.99 -15.42
C LEU A 544 12.62 11.25 -15.08
N LEU A 545 12.09 12.10 -14.22
CA LEU A 545 12.66 13.42 -13.94
C LEU A 545 13.83 13.42 -12.96
N GLY A 546 14.12 12.26 -12.35
CA GLY A 546 15.17 12.10 -11.35
C GLY A 546 15.12 13.11 -10.19
N PRO A 547 16.20 13.22 -9.41
CA PRO A 547 16.24 14.09 -8.24
C PRO A 547 16.15 15.57 -8.65
N GLY A 548 15.20 16.29 -8.05
CA GLY A 548 14.99 17.73 -8.29
C GLY A 548 13.82 18.05 -9.21
N MET A 549 13.17 17.05 -9.83
CA MET A 549 11.93 17.25 -10.60
C MET A 549 12.06 18.32 -11.69
N ARG A 550 13.25 18.45 -12.27
CA ARG A 550 13.49 19.44 -13.31
C ARG A 550 12.83 18.99 -14.60
N PRO A 551 12.23 19.90 -15.38
CA PRO A 551 11.67 19.55 -16.65
C PRO A 551 12.75 18.96 -17.59
N PRO A 552 12.39 18.03 -18.47
CA PRO A 552 13.31 17.49 -19.48
C PRO A 552 13.86 18.63 -20.35
N ARG A 553 15.16 18.57 -20.70
CA ARG A 553 15.74 19.49 -21.69
C ARG A 553 15.19 19.16 -23.08
N LEU A 554 14.75 20.18 -23.78
CA LEU A 554 13.86 20.06 -24.94
C LEU A 554 14.50 19.88 -26.30
N GLY A 555 15.81 19.63 -26.35
CA GLY A 555 16.40 18.90 -27.48
C GLY A 555 15.64 17.58 -27.77
N LEU A 556 14.95 17.04 -26.75
CA LEU A 556 13.99 15.93 -26.83
C LEU A 556 12.83 16.15 -27.81
N LEU A 557 12.29 17.36 -27.88
CA LEU A 557 11.12 17.69 -28.69
C LEU A 557 11.43 18.66 -29.81
N ALA A 558 12.71 18.78 -30.21
CA ALA A 558 13.03 19.31 -31.52
C ALA A 558 12.10 18.63 -32.53
N PRO A 559 11.37 19.39 -33.36
CA PRO A 559 10.26 18.87 -34.14
C PRO A 559 10.73 17.61 -34.89
N PRO A 560 10.19 16.42 -34.56
CA PRO A 560 10.55 15.19 -35.26
C PRO A 560 10.43 15.42 -36.77
N ARG A 561 11.35 14.81 -37.54
CA ARG A 561 11.35 14.97 -38.99
C ARG A 561 10.13 14.31 -39.61
N LYS A 562 9.51 13.37 -38.89
CA LYS A 562 8.29 12.66 -39.28
C LYS A 562 7.12 13.03 -38.38
N ASN A 563 5.92 13.04 -38.94
CA ASN A 563 4.71 13.21 -38.14
C ASN A 563 4.44 11.95 -37.31
N HIS A 564 4.38 12.11 -35.99
CA HIS A 564 4.04 11.02 -35.07
C HIS A 564 2.55 11.00 -34.83
N LEU A 565 1.86 10.14 -35.59
CA LEU A 565 0.39 10.05 -35.59
C LEU A 565 -0.18 9.17 -34.47
N GLN A 566 0.66 8.56 -33.63
CA GLN A 566 0.22 7.63 -32.60
C GLN A 566 0.56 8.07 -31.17
N LEU A 567 1.43 9.06 -30.96
CA LEU A 567 1.84 9.47 -29.61
C LEU A 567 0.69 10.22 -28.91
N ILE A 568 -0.01 9.53 -28.02
CA ILE A 568 -1.21 10.01 -27.33
C ILE A 568 -0.88 10.64 -25.97
N ASN A 569 0.12 10.12 -25.25
CA ASN A 569 0.39 10.52 -23.87
C ASN A 569 1.89 10.66 -23.56
N ILE A 570 2.25 11.81 -22.98
CA ILE A 570 3.55 12.00 -22.33
C ILE A 570 3.34 11.95 -20.82
N VAL A 571 3.93 10.96 -20.16
CA VAL A 571 3.84 10.76 -18.72
C VAL A 571 5.15 11.20 -18.07
N LEU A 572 5.09 12.24 -17.25
CA LEU A 572 6.20 12.67 -16.45
C LEU A 572 6.12 11.96 -15.10
N LEU A 573 7.22 11.30 -14.73
CA LEU A 573 7.31 10.56 -13.50
C LEU A 573 8.40 11.14 -12.60
N PRO A 574 8.14 11.28 -11.28
CA PRO A 574 9.17 11.73 -10.35
C PRO A 574 10.27 10.67 -10.19
N ASP A 575 9.89 9.41 -10.37
CA ASP A 575 10.71 8.22 -10.24
C ASP A 575 10.13 7.14 -11.18
N LEU A 576 10.66 5.91 -11.18
CA LEU A 576 10.13 4.84 -12.02
C LEU A 576 8.61 4.59 -11.83
N PRO A 577 7.89 4.13 -12.88
CA PRO A 577 6.43 3.95 -12.85
C PRO A 577 5.98 3.06 -11.66
N PRO A 578 4.74 3.14 -11.17
CA PRO A 578 4.25 2.33 -10.04
C PRO A 578 4.34 0.80 -10.25
N ASP A 579 4.37 0.33 -11.50
CA ASP A 579 4.69 -1.07 -11.84
C ASP A 579 6.11 -1.48 -11.40
N TYR A 580 6.96 -0.50 -11.09
CA TYR A 580 8.25 -0.65 -10.42
C TYR A 580 8.05 -0.52 -8.90
N PRO A 581 8.15 -1.62 -8.13
CA PRO A 581 8.29 -1.54 -6.68
C PRO A 581 9.67 -0.98 -6.33
N LEU A 582 9.89 0.33 -6.39
CA LEU A 582 11.13 0.93 -5.87
C LEU A 582 11.04 1.05 -4.35
N PRO A 583 12.00 0.53 -3.58
CA PRO A 583 12.27 1.10 -2.28
C PRO A 583 12.88 2.50 -2.54
N VAL A 584 12.34 3.52 -1.90
CA VAL A 584 12.80 4.92 -1.96
C VAL A 584 14.30 4.98 -1.58
N TRP A 585 15.21 4.88 -2.55
CA TRP A 585 16.67 4.87 -2.33
C TRP A 585 17.44 5.87 -3.20
N PHE A 586 16.80 6.95 -3.63
CA PHE A 586 17.56 8.15 -4.03
C PHE A 586 17.78 9.07 -2.83
N GLY A 587 18.43 8.51 -1.80
CA GLY A 587 19.01 9.27 -0.70
C GLY A 587 20.53 9.16 -0.79
N SER A 588 21.20 10.25 -1.16
CA SER A 588 22.64 10.41 -0.98
C SER A 588 23.03 10.04 0.46
N ALA A 589 24.21 9.47 0.66
CA ALA A 589 24.72 8.97 1.95
C ALA A 589 24.94 10.06 3.03
N ASP A 590 24.40 11.26 2.86
CA ASP A 590 24.51 12.34 3.85
C ASP A 590 23.31 12.34 4.80
N SER A 591 23.54 11.84 6.01
CA SER A 591 22.51 11.29 6.90
C SER A 591 22.05 12.22 8.03
N SER A 592 22.14 13.54 7.86
CA SER A 592 21.87 14.49 8.94
C SER A 592 20.49 15.19 8.95
N SER A 593 19.67 15.15 7.88
CA SER A 593 18.36 15.85 7.86
C SER A 593 17.15 14.90 8.02
N ARG A 594 16.84 14.54 9.27
CA ARG A 594 15.66 13.71 9.64
C ARG A 594 14.35 14.50 9.70
N ARG A 595 13.96 15.16 8.62
CA ARG A 595 12.56 15.59 8.42
C ARG A 595 12.01 14.86 7.20
N ARG A 596 10.90 14.14 7.36
CA ARG A 596 10.17 13.56 6.22
C ARG A 596 9.88 14.69 5.22
N PRO A 597 10.24 14.54 3.94
CA PRO A 597 10.12 15.62 2.98
C PRO A 597 8.67 15.73 2.50
N ARG A 598 7.78 16.32 3.31
CA ARG A 598 6.54 16.92 2.79
C ARG A 598 6.76 18.37 2.32
N ALA A 599 7.91 18.97 2.65
CA ALA A 599 8.24 20.37 2.35
C ALA A 599 9.54 20.58 1.55
N LEU A 600 10.20 19.51 1.05
CA LEU A 600 11.51 19.63 0.38
C LEU A 600 11.53 19.21 -1.10
N ILE A 601 10.41 18.80 -1.68
CA ILE A 601 10.24 19.09 -3.10
C ILE A 601 9.75 20.53 -3.13
N SER A 602 10.68 21.47 -2.90
CA SER A 602 10.43 22.83 -3.37
C SER A 602 10.07 22.65 -4.84
N PRO A 603 8.84 22.98 -5.27
CA PRO A 603 8.47 22.82 -6.66
C PRO A 603 9.57 23.53 -7.46
N CYS A 604 10.14 22.80 -8.42
CA CYS A 604 11.00 23.40 -9.43
C CYS A 604 10.31 24.71 -9.87
N PRO A 605 11.03 25.84 -9.96
CA PRO A 605 10.40 27.14 -10.23
C PRO A 605 9.43 27.00 -11.40
N ALA A 606 8.19 27.49 -11.25
CA ALA A 606 7.17 27.41 -12.31
C ALA A 606 7.70 27.92 -13.66
N ALA A 607 8.66 28.85 -13.63
CA ALA A 607 9.39 29.33 -14.81
C ALA A 607 10.06 28.22 -15.64
N GLU A 608 10.77 27.26 -15.04
CA GLU A 608 11.43 26.18 -15.80
C GLU A 608 10.39 25.29 -16.51
N TRP A 609 9.25 25.06 -15.87
CA TRP A 609 8.16 24.27 -16.42
C TRP A 609 7.38 25.02 -17.50
N SER A 610 7.23 26.34 -17.34
CA SER A 610 6.67 27.21 -18.37
C SER A 610 7.49 27.13 -19.65
N ASP A 611 8.83 27.24 -19.55
CA ASP A 611 9.72 27.07 -20.71
C ASP A 611 9.55 25.70 -21.35
N PHE A 612 9.30 24.67 -20.53
CA PHE A 612 9.08 23.34 -21.05
C PHE A 612 7.79 23.22 -21.89
N LEU A 613 6.70 23.78 -21.36
CA LEU A 613 5.40 23.73 -22.00
C LEU A 613 5.32 24.63 -23.22
N THR A 614 6.02 25.75 -23.24
CA THR A 614 6.17 26.60 -24.44
C THR A 614 6.91 25.89 -25.56
N GLN A 615 7.91 25.05 -25.24
CA GLN A 615 8.58 24.25 -26.28
C GLN A 615 7.75 23.04 -26.71
N LEU A 616 6.93 22.50 -25.79
CA LEU A 616 5.94 21.48 -26.14
C LEU A 616 4.91 22.03 -27.15
N ASP A 617 4.49 23.30 -27.03
CA ASP A 617 3.66 23.99 -28.05
C ASP A 617 4.27 23.87 -29.44
N ALA A 618 5.55 24.24 -29.61
CA ALA A 618 6.25 24.10 -30.89
C ALA A 618 6.24 22.65 -31.41
N ALA A 619 6.40 21.67 -30.51
CA ALA A 619 6.39 20.25 -30.84
C ALA A 619 4.99 19.69 -31.16
N THR A 620 3.91 20.24 -30.60
CA THR A 620 2.54 19.77 -30.89
C THR A 620 2.17 19.86 -32.36
N ARG A 621 2.82 20.75 -33.12
CA ARG A 621 2.69 20.84 -34.58
C ARG A 621 3.11 19.56 -35.32
N THR A 622 4.01 18.79 -34.70
CA THR A 622 4.50 17.49 -35.22
C THR A 622 3.92 16.29 -34.48
N LEU A 623 3.52 16.48 -33.21
CA LEU A 623 2.87 15.49 -32.36
C LEU A 623 1.35 15.62 -32.45
N LEU A 624 0.80 15.50 -33.67
CA LEU A 624 -0.60 15.76 -33.98
C LEU A 624 -1.60 14.89 -33.20
N ALA A 625 -1.16 13.73 -32.72
CA ALA A 625 -1.97 12.80 -31.95
C ALA A 625 -1.87 12.99 -30.43
N LEU A 626 -1.06 13.94 -29.94
CA LEU A 626 -0.89 14.15 -28.51
C LEU A 626 -2.19 14.66 -27.88
N GLN A 627 -2.77 13.86 -26.99
CA GLN A 627 -4.04 14.17 -26.33
C GLN A 627 -3.85 14.62 -24.90
N GLN A 628 -2.81 14.13 -24.21
CA GLN A 628 -2.61 14.44 -22.80
C GLN A 628 -1.15 14.39 -22.34
N VAL A 629 -0.88 15.15 -21.29
CA VAL A 629 0.37 15.11 -20.51
C VAL A 629 0.00 14.75 -19.08
N THR A 630 0.59 13.68 -18.56
CA THR A 630 0.30 13.15 -17.22
C THR A 630 1.42 13.48 -16.26
N PHE A 631 1.11 14.12 -15.13
CA PHE A 631 2.09 14.36 -14.06
C PHE A 631 1.80 13.41 -12.91
N ALA A 632 2.64 12.37 -12.74
CA ALA A 632 2.36 11.32 -11.75
C ALA A 632 2.50 11.76 -10.29
N TRP A 633 3.02 12.96 -10.03
CA TRP A 633 3.04 13.56 -8.69
C TRP A 633 1.94 14.61 -8.48
N LEU A 634 1.30 15.09 -9.55
CA LEU A 634 0.27 16.11 -9.47
C LEU A 634 -1.00 15.52 -8.85
N ALA A 635 -1.66 16.31 -8.02
CA ALA A 635 -3.00 16.05 -7.52
C ALA A 635 -3.75 17.38 -7.56
N TRP A 636 -4.89 17.42 -8.25
CA TRP A 636 -5.64 18.67 -8.37
C TRP A 636 -6.18 19.12 -7.00
N PRO A 637 -6.08 20.42 -6.68
CA PRO A 637 -6.58 20.96 -5.43
C PRO A 637 -8.10 20.83 -5.34
N THR A 638 -8.61 20.62 -4.13
CA THR A 638 -10.05 20.41 -3.87
C THR A 638 -10.71 21.54 -3.09
N THR A 639 -9.96 22.56 -2.67
CA THR A 639 -10.46 23.72 -1.92
C THR A 639 -10.12 25.02 -2.65
N GLU A 640 -10.94 26.07 -2.54
CA GLU A 640 -10.69 27.36 -3.20
C GLU A 640 -9.35 27.98 -2.84
N ARG A 641 -8.95 27.83 -1.56
CA ARG A 641 -7.66 28.29 -1.07
C ARG A 641 -6.50 27.59 -1.79
N ASP A 642 -6.59 26.27 -1.93
CA ASP A 642 -5.55 25.49 -2.61
C ASP A 642 -5.54 25.78 -4.12
N ILE A 643 -6.71 26.03 -4.72
CA ILE A 643 -6.86 26.42 -6.13
C ILE A 643 -6.14 27.74 -6.37
N ALA A 644 -6.34 28.75 -5.53
CA ALA A 644 -5.67 30.05 -5.67
C ALA A 644 -4.14 29.96 -5.50
N ALA A 645 -3.66 28.96 -4.75
CA ALA A 645 -2.23 28.73 -4.52
C ALA A 645 -1.58 27.76 -5.52
N GLU A 646 -2.36 27.15 -6.42
CA GLU A 646 -1.89 26.08 -7.29
C GLU A 646 -1.08 26.62 -8.47
N PRO A 647 0.25 26.42 -8.50
CA PRO A 647 1.09 26.94 -9.57
C PRO A 647 0.77 26.39 -10.95
N TRP A 648 0.11 25.22 -11.09
CA TRP A 648 -0.11 24.53 -12.37
C TRP A 648 -1.33 25.01 -13.19
N LEU A 649 -2.14 25.93 -12.66
CA LEU A 649 -3.34 26.41 -13.36
C LEU A 649 -3.03 27.23 -14.63
N PRO A 650 -2.03 28.13 -14.67
CA PRO A 650 -1.60 28.79 -15.89
C PRO A 650 -1.14 27.80 -16.98
N GLU A 651 -0.36 26.80 -16.60
CA GLU A 651 0.20 25.75 -17.45
C GLU A 651 -0.90 24.88 -18.06
N HIS A 652 -1.93 24.57 -17.27
CA HIS A 652 -3.11 23.88 -17.77
C HIS A 652 -3.77 24.64 -18.92
N LYS A 653 -3.89 25.98 -18.83
CA LYS A 653 -4.49 26.80 -19.89
C LYS A 653 -3.65 26.81 -21.17
N ILE A 654 -2.33 26.79 -21.05
CA ILE A 654 -1.42 26.66 -22.20
C ILE A 654 -1.71 25.34 -22.94
N LEU A 655 -1.75 24.23 -22.21
CA LEU A 655 -2.04 22.91 -22.79
C LEU A 655 -3.46 22.82 -23.35
N GLU A 656 -4.45 23.42 -22.68
CA GLU A 656 -5.84 23.47 -23.15
C GLU A 656 -5.98 24.21 -24.48
N ALA A 657 -5.25 25.31 -24.69
CA ALA A 657 -5.19 26.02 -25.97
C ALA A 657 -4.65 25.15 -27.12
N LEU A 658 -3.77 24.19 -26.79
CA LEU A 658 -3.22 23.20 -27.72
C LEU A 658 -4.12 21.97 -27.88
N LYS A 659 -5.28 21.94 -27.23
CA LYS A 659 -6.18 20.76 -27.13
C LYS A 659 -5.50 19.55 -26.47
N VAL A 660 -4.49 19.77 -25.64
CA VAL A 660 -3.79 18.75 -24.86
C VAL A 660 -4.25 18.83 -23.40
N LYS A 661 -4.66 17.70 -22.80
CA LYS A 661 -5.11 17.68 -21.41
C LYS A 661 -3.94 17.51 -20.45
N LEU A 662 -3.78 18.42 -19.49
CA LEU A 662 -2.97 18.14 -18.29
C LEU A 662 -3.77 17.24 -17.34
N VAL A 663 -3.26 16.05 -17.05
CA VAL A 663 -3.93 15.09 -16.15
C VAL A 663 -3.05 14.76 -14.93
N ASP A 664 -3.70 14.59 -13.79
CA ASP A 664 -3.05 14.22 -12.53
C ASP A 664 -2.68 12.74 -12.50
N LYS A 665 -2.08 12.29 -11.39
CA LYS A 665 -1.70 10.88 -11.19
C LYS A 665 -2.86 9.87 -11.27
N ASN A 666 -4.10 10.33 -11.16
CA ASN A 666 -5.31 9.50 -11.25
C ASN A 666 -5.99 9.62 -12.62
N GLY A 667 -5.36 10.28 -13.59
CA GLY A 667 -5.94 10.53 -14.90
C GLY A 667 -7.06 11.58 -14.90
N LYS A 668 -7.20 12.38 -13.83
CA LYS A 668 -8.20 13.45 -13.78
C LYS A 668 -7.62 14.71 -14.41
N CYS A 669 -8.40 15.36 -15.28
CA CYS A 669 -8.09 16.70 -15.75
C CYS A 669 -8.57 17.74 -14.73
N TRP A 670 -7.97 18.93 -14.76
CA TRP A 670 -8.53 20.07 -14.05
C TRP A 670 -9.96 20.35 -14.56
N ARG A 671 -10.85 20.68 -13.64
CA ARG A 671 -12.20 21.15 -13.95
C ARG A 671 -12.44 22.38 -13.09
N ALA A 672 -12.63 23.52 -13.75
CA ALA A 672 -13.08 24.72 -13.06
C ALA A 672 -14.38 24.38 -12.33
N ARG A 673 -14.44 24.66 -11.03
CA ARG A 673 -15.71 24.57 -10.31
C ARG A 673 -16.60 25.69 -10.81
N LEU A 674 -17.82 25.34 -11.22
CA LEU A 674 -18.86 26.33 -11.47
C LEU A 674 -19.09 27.06 -10.15
N ILE A 675 -18.75 28.35 -10.15
CA ILE A 675 -19.04 29.30 -9.08
C ILE A 675 -20.55 29.51 -9.02
#